data_AF-A0A4P7D5U0-F1
#
_entry.id   AF-A0A4P7D5U0-F1
#
_cell.length_a   1.000
_cell.length_b   1.000
_cell.length_c   1.000
_cell.angle_alpha   90.00
_cell.angle_beta   90.00
_cell.angle_gamma   90.00
#
_symmetry.space_group_name_H-M   'P 1'
#
loop_
_entity.id
_entity.type
_entity.pdbx_description
1 polymer ?
#
loop_
_entity_poly.entity_id
_entity_poly.type
_entity_poly.pdbx_seq_one_letter_code
_entity_poly.pdbx_strand_id
1 'polypeptide(L)'
;MNNEKIRARQIDFKPTLIASAIALSFLTACGGGSSNSSTPPVAAPQIQGTVASGNPVANAAITATDVNGKTATATADGNGNYTLVTSGLTAPIAVVASDPSGQANTMISVLASLPAAGASSTANVTTLTTALTALLTPDGNPMDFVTAGAATTLSSGVTKTSVQGATTTLDTYLSNLLGAVGLPANYDPIGTTFTANHTGADALIDIVTIVPEGAATYLVYKTPSSAASQSAAYLTLNSTSTPANTPVAPTVSASAITNLNSLETYLGTLPAALKSCGAAGGTGSACSSGLIDASYEDNGFKNITQYDPDLASSSLNLSGSVPYVVSANAAGTSALIGVPYGLSSANGSSGQYTLYTTVQQTPSGTWDIIGNQLPYNLSVATRTTYRDFYDSFANSNGSNDTSFFDAGVTLNIAWNSSSPIAYAHVTGPGLPSAGLWLEPSTVAGTNYLSIASKQPSSQPGGTPTTSSNTSEYRWDWATQSGATFTPPIKGFWATSQLDVASLPPAAVYEFTLYNASGSAIGTYSVTNPNRFADASLALDTFKQGSWPTLGSDVVTNFLSAGGSQAGAQTSVSVDFTPPPTVAANLTQLTMTGVSVQTEDQNGCGYQQTVPVTPGATAVTLTASGTGTCGASPVTNAFLAINNASDAAYRIVQLRSKNAQGVLFYLNATYRSSATAPNAS
;
A
#
# COMPACT_ATOMS: atom_id res chain seq x y z
N MET A 1 32.75 -2.72 -44.00
CA MET A 1 33.28 -3.36 -45.23
C MET A 1 32.94 -4.84 -45.17
N ASN A 2 32.15 -5.30 -46.16
CA ASN A 2 31.98 -6.64 -46.79
C ASN A 2 32.68 -7.84 -46.15
N ASN A 3 32.23 -9.10 -46.26
CA ASN A 3 31.10 -9.89 -46.79
C ASN A 3 31.43 -11.32 -46.26
N GLU A 4 30.52 -12.23 -45.96
CA GLU A 4 29.92 -13.12 -46.96
C GLU A 4 28.85 -14.03 -46.33
N LYS A 5 27.79 -14.25 -47.12
CA LYS A 5 26.75 -15.27 -46.99
C LYS A 5 27.26 -16.61 -47.49
N ILE A 6 26.85 -17.73 -46.87
CA ILE A 6 26.44 -18.95 -47.59
C ILE A 6 25.21 -19.59 -46.91
N ARG A 7 24.21 -19.88 -47.77
CA ARG A 7 22.92 -20.61 -47.66
C ARG A 7 23.11 -22.08 -47.21
N ALA A 8 22.15 -22.94 -46.83
CA ALA A 8 20.72 -22.98 -46.55
C ALA A 8 20.43 -24.39 -45.98
N ARG A 9 19.33 -24.58 -45.24
CA ARG A 9 18.42 -25.74 -45.38
C ARG A 9 17.07 -25.39 -44.77
N GLN A 10 16.04 -25.34 -45.62
CA GLN A 10 14.63 -25.29 -45.24
C GLN A 10 14.22 -26.61 -44.59
N ILE A 11 13.42 -26.52 -43.53
CA ILE A 11 12.51 -27.60 -43.13
C ILE A 11 11.13 -26.95 -43.08
N ASP A 12 10.32 -27.27 -44.10
CA ASP A 12 8.90 -26.95 -44.16
C ASP A 12 8.14 -27.76 -43.13
N PHE A 13 7.38 -27.09 -42.24
CA PHE A 13 6.22 -27.70 -41.59
C PHE A 13 4.97 -26.93 -42.01
N LYS A 14 4.11 -27.62 -42.77
CA LYS A 14 2.81 -27.13 -43.25
C LYS A 14 1.82 -27.00 -42.08
N PRO A 15 0.91 -26.01 -42.10
CA PRO A 15 -0.18 -25.93 -41.14
C PRO A 15 -1.33 -26.85 -41.56
N THR A 16 -1.73 -27.77 -40.67
CA THR A 16 -2.93 -28.59 -40.83
C THR A 16 -4.08 -27.91 -40.10
N LEU A 17 -5.01 -27.36 -40.87
CA LEU A 17 -6.37 -27.01 -40.43
C LEU A 17 -7.09 -28.29 -40.00
N ILE A 18 -7.54 -28.36 -38.75
CA ILE A 18 -8.55 -29.33 -38.31
C ILE A 18 -9.81 -28.54 -37.93
N ALA A 19 -10.80 -28.61 -38.82
CA ALA A 19 -12.18 -28.31 -38.53
C ALA A 19 -12.81 -29.54 -37.86
N SER A 20 -13.36 -29.38 -36.66
CA SER A 20 -14.25 -30.37 -36.05
C SER A 20 -15.62 -29.74 -35.82
N ALA A 21 -16.54 -30.08 -36.73
CA ALA A 21 -17.97 -29.94 -36.56
C ALA A 21 -18.47 -31.05 -35.62
N ILE A 22 -19.22 -30.68 -34.59
CA ILE A 22 -20.07 -31.62 -33.85
C ILE A 22 -21.51 -31.12 -33.97
N ALA A 23 -22.29 -31.89 -34.71
CA ALA A 23 -23.74 -31.77 -34.83
C ALA A 23 -24.41 -32.30 -33.56
N LEU A 24 -25.34 -31.53 -32.97
CA LEU A 24 -26.33 -32.07 -32.05
C LEU A 24 -27.67 -32.22 -32.76
N SER A 25 -28.04 -33.49 -32.91
CA SER A 25 -29.28 -33.99 -33.48
C SER A 25 -30.47 -33.69 -32.57
N PHE A 26 -31.54 -33.17 -33.15
CA PHE A 26 -32.88 -33.21 -32.58
C PHE A 26 -33.36 -34.67 -32.50
N LEU A 27 -33.80 -35.10 -31.31
CA LEU A 27 -34.65 -36.27 -31.18
C LEU A 27 -36.00 -35.84 -30.59
N THR A 28 -36.96 -35.66 -31.49
CA THR A 28 -38.39 -35.63 -31.18
C THR A 28 -38.82 -37.04 -30.82
N ALA A 29 -39.19 -37.28 -29.56
CA ALA A 29 -39.97 -38.45 -29.16
C ALA A 29 -41.33 -37.96 -28.65
N CYS A 30 -42.35 -38.19 -29.48
CA CYS A 30 -43.75 -38.11 -29.12
C CYS A 30 -44.23 -39.55 -28.83
N GLY A 31 -44.89 -39.76 -27.69
CA GLY A 31 -45.73 -40.94 -27.45
C GLY A 31 -45.39 -41.75 -26.20
N GLY A 32 -46.26 -41.68 -25.19
CA GLY A 32 -46.31 -42.66 -24.11
C GLY A 32 -46.88 -42.11 -22.80
N GLY A 33 -48.20 -42.03 -22.69
CA GLY A 33 -48.87 -41.61 -21.46
C GLY A 33 -48.70 -42.62 -20.31
N SER A 34 -48.26 -42.11 -19.16
CA SER A 34 -48.60 -42.66 -17.85
C SER A 34 -48.63 -41.51 -16.87
N SER A 35 -49.84 -41.22 -16.38
CA SER A 35 -50.15 -40.17 -15.42
C SER A 35 -49.58 -40.51 -14.04
N ASN A 36 -48.29 -40.26 -13.85
CA ASN A 36 -47.71 -40.02 -12.54
C ASN A 36 -47.47 -38.52 -12.42
N SER A 37 -48.20 -37.87 -11.53
CA SER A 37 -47.98 -36.50 -11.11
C SER A 37 -46.61 -36.38 -10.43
N SER A 38 -45.54 -36.31 -11.20
CA SER A 38 -44.25 -35.82 -10.74
C SER A 38 -44.39 -34.30 -10.59
N THR A 39 -44.49 -33.84 -9.36
CA THR A 39 -44.22 -32.44 -9.03
C THR A 39 -42.89 -32.06 -9.68
N PRO A 40 -42.82 -30.96 -10.47
CA PRO A 40 -41.56 -30.48 -11.03
C PRO A 40 -40.51 -30.38 -9.92
N PRO A 41 -39.24 -30.78 -10.14
CA PRO A 41 -38.21 -30.60 -9.14
C PRO A 41 -38.14 -29.11 -8.78
N VAL A 42 -38.37 -28.79 -7.51
CA VAL A 42 -38.26 -27.42 -6.99
C VAL A 42 -36.82 -26.97 -7.19
N ALA A 43 -36.62 -25.85 -7.90
CA ALA A 43 -35.30 -25.30 -8.13
C ALA A 43 -34.60 -25.04 -6.78
N ALA A 44 -33.28 -25.28 -6.72
CA ALA A 44 -32.54 -25.07 -5.47
C ALA A 44 -32.54 -23.57 -5.10
N PRO A 45 -32.62 -23.22 -3.80
CA PRO A 45 -32.48 -21.83 -3.36
C PRO A 45 -31.09 -21.32 -3.72
N GLN A 46 -31.00 -20.14 -4.31
CA GLN A 46 -29.74 -19.58 -4.80
C GLN A 46 -29.63 -18.09 -4.54
N ILE A 47 -28.40 -17.63 -4.32
CA ILE A 47 -28.08 -16.21 -4.33
C ILE A 47 -27.37 -15.87 -5.63
N GLN A 48 -27.62 -14.69 -6.16
CA GLN A 48 -26.98 -14.16 -7.35
C GLN A 48 -26.43 -12.77 -7.03
N GLY A 49 -25.35 -12.35 -7.67
CA GLY A 49 -24.84 -11.01 -7.46
C GLY A 49 -23.64 -10.68 -8.33
N THR A 50 -23.11 -9.48 -8.12
CA THR A 50 -21.93 -9.00 -8.82
C THR A 50 -20.81 -8.73 -7.81
N VAL A 51 -19.59 -9.17 -8.15
CA VAL A 51 -18.35 -8.86 -7.44
C VAL A 51 -17.65 -7.71 -8.16
N ALA A 52 -17.55 -6.56 -7.51
CA ALA A 52 -16.95 -5.36 -8.11
C ALA A 52 -16.26 -4.48 -7.07
N SER A 53 -15.08 -3.94 -7.43
CA SER A 53 -14.32 -2.96 -6.63
C SER A 53 -14.09 -1.65 -7.40
N GLY A 54 -15.02 -1.36 -8.32
CA GLY A 54 -14.99 -0.30 -9.33
C GLY A 54 -14.95 -0.88 -10.74
N ASN A 55 -14.10 -1.89 -10.94
CA ASN A 55 -14.19 -2.79 -12.08
C ASN A 55 -14.76 -4.17 -11.66
N PRO A 56 -15.34 -4.95 -12.59
CA PRO A 56 -15.75 -6.33 -12.30
C PRO A 56 -14.54 -7.19 -11.92
N VAL A 57 -14.65 -7.95 -10.84
CA VAL A 57 -13.59 -8.87 -10.39
C VAL A 57 -13.81 -10.22 -11.05
N ALA A 58 -13.21 -10.40 -12.22
CA ALA A 58 -13.32 -11.63 -12.99
C ALA A 58 -12.69 -12.84 -12.26
N ASN A 59 -13.33 -14.01 -12.35
CA ASN A 59 -12.88 -15.25 -11.73
C ASN A 59 -12.72 -15.18 -10.20
N ALA A 60 -13.35 -14.21 -9.53
CA ALA A 60 -13.35 -14.15 -8.07
C ALA A 60 -13.84 -15.49 -7.50
N ALA A 61 -13.13 -16.00 -6.49
CA ALA A 61 -13.55 -17.17 -5.74
C ALA A 61 -14.54 -16.72 -4.66
N ILE A 62 -15.79 -17.20 -4.74
CA ILE A 62 -16.85 -16.86 -3.79
C ILE A 62 -17.00 -18.01 -2.80
N THR A 63 -16.97 -17.68 -1.51
CA THR A 63 -17.26 -18.62 -0.43
C THR A 63 -18.33 -18.02 0.49
N ALA A 64 -19.47 -18.69 0.58
CA ALA A 64 -20.50 -18.41 1.57
C ALA A 64 -20.29 -19.30 2.79
N THR A 65 -20.21 -18.71 3.98
CA THR A 65 -20.08 -19.42 5.27
C THR A 65 -21.28 -19.14 6.14
N ASP A 66 -21.90 -20.20 6.66
CA ASP A 66 -23.09 -20.11 7.50
C ASP A 66 -22.76 -20.06 9.00
N VAL A 67 -23.78 -19.77 9.83
CA VAL A 67 -23.65 -19.70 11.29
C VAL A 67 -23.15 -21.00 11.95
N ASN A 68 -23.26 -22.14 11.27
CA ASN A 68 -22.77 -23.44 11.73
C ASN A 68 -21.39 -23.80 11.13
N GLY A 69 -20.75 -22.88 10.40
CA GLY A 69 -19.48 -23.09 9.72
C GLY A 69 -19.57 -23.92 8.43
N LYS A 70 -20.78 -24.18 7.90
CA LYS A 70 -20.93 -24.84 6.61
C LYS A 70 -20.65 -23.85 5.49
N THR A 71 -20.03 -24.35 4.43
CA THR A 71 -19.64 -23.51 3.29
C THR A 71 -20.31 -23.94 1.99
N ALA A 72 -20.58 -22.98 1.11
CA ALA A 72 -20.86 -23.19 -0.30
C ALA A 72 -19.97 -22.27 -1.14
N THR A 73 -19.65 -22.67 -2.37
CA THR A 73 -18.69 -21.96 -3.21
C THR A 73 -19.23 -21.71 -4.62
N ALA A 74 -18.78 -20.63 -5.23
CA ALA A 74 -19.02 -20.29 -6.64
C ALA A 74 -17.80 -19.55 -7.22
N THR A 75 -17.85 -19.25 -8.51
CA THR A 75 -16.85 -18.44 -9.20
C THR A 75 -17.55 -17.37 -10.02
N ALA A 76 -17.03 -16.14 -9.97
CA ALA A 76 -17.56 -15.04 -10.78
C ALA A 76 -17.12 -15.20 -12.25
N ASP A 77 -17.99 -14.82 -13.18
CA ASP A 77 -17.66 -14.75 -14.60
C ASP A 77 -16.76 -13.54 -14.93
N GLY A 78 -16.46 -13.35 -16.22
CA GLY A 78 -15.64 -12.23 -16.69
C GLY A 78 -16.23 -10.84 -16.44
N ASN A 79 -17.53 -10.76 -16.14
CA ASN A 79 -18.25 -9.54 -15.80
C ASN A 79 -18.49 -9.41 -14.28
N GLY A 80 -17.86 -10.27 -13.47
CA GLY A 80 -18.01 -10.29 -12.02
C GLY A 80 -19.32 -10.91 -11.53
N ASN A 81 -20.17 -11.45 -12.41
CA ASN A 81 -21.45 -12.03 -11.99
C ASN A 81 -21.27 -13.44 -11.47
N TYR A 82 -22.01 -13.81 -10.42
CA TYR A 82 -21.98 -15.16 -9.87
C TYR A 82 -23.37 -15.65 -9.47
N THR A 83 -23.50 -16.97 -9.43
CA THR A 83 -24.67 -17.69 -8.88
C THR A 83 -24.16 -18.75 -7.91
N LEU A 84 -24.68 -18.73 -6.68
CA LEU A 84 -24.30 -19.66 -5.62
C LEU A 84 -25.54 -20.36 -5.05
N VAL A 85 -25.54 -21.69 -5.11
CA VAL A 85 -26.60 -22.51 -4.52
C VAL A 85 -26.42 -22.55 -3.00
N THR A 86 -27.47 -22.21 -2.26
CA THR A 86 -27.44 -22.09 -0.79
C THR A 86 -28.05 -23.28 -0.06
N SER A 87 -28.37 -24.36 -0.79
CA SER A 87 -28.88 -25.60 -0.22
C SER A 87 -27.99 -26.12 0.90
N GLY A 88 -28.58 -26.30 2.09
CA GLY A 88 -27.88 -26.84 3.26
C GLY A 88 -27.19 -25.81 4.16
N LEU A 89 -27.16 -24.53 3.76
CA LEU A 89 -26.73 -23.42 4.60
C LEU A 89 -27.87 -22.94 5.52
N THR A 90 -27.50 -22.34 6.65
CA THR A 90 -28.40 -21.77 7.66
C THR A 90 -28.11 -20.29 7.85
N ALA A 91 -29.10 -19.43 7.66
CA ALA A 91 -28.94 -17.99 7.91
C ALA A 91 -28.62 -17.70 9.40
N PRO A 92 -27.85 -16.64 9.70
CA PRO A 92 -27.20 -15.72 8.76
C PRO A 92 -25.97 -16.32 8.08
N ILE A 93 -25.59 -15.76 6.93
CA ILE A 93 -24.38 -16.14 6.19
C ILE A 93 -23.48 -14.93 5.90
N ALA A 94 -22.18 -15.17 5.86
CA ALA A 94 -21.19 -14.26 5.26
C ALA A 94 -20.81 -14.76 3.87
N VAL A 95 -20.65 -13.87 2.90
CA VAL A 95 -20.24 -14.16 1.53
C VAL A 95 -18.95 -13.42 1.23
N VAL A 96 -17.85 -14.16 1.12
CA VAL A 96 -16.51 -13.62 0.84
C VAL A 96 -16.19 -13.83 -0.64
N ALA A 97 -15.67 -12.80 -1.30
CA ALA A 97 -15.09 -12.89 -2.63
C ALA A 97 -13.60 -12.55 -2.55
N SER A 98 -12.74 -13.48 -2.97
CA SER A 98 -11.31 -13.26 -3.11
C SER A 98 -10.91 -13.28 -4.58
N ASP A 99 -10.02 -12.35 -4.95
CA ASP A 99 -9.43 -12.32 -6.28
C ASP A 99 -8.21 -13.27 -6.32
N PRO A 100 -8.25 -14.35 -7.13
CA PRO A 100 -7.12 -15.29 -7.22
C PRO A 100 -5.83 -14.65 -7.75
N SER A 101 -5.92 -13.53 -8.46
CA SER A 101 -4.74 -12.78 -8.92
C SER A 101 -4.12 -11.91 -7.83
N GLY A 102 -4.84 -11.68 -6.72
CA GLY A 102 -4.41 -10.88 -5.59
C GLY A 102 -4.42 -9.37 -5.85
N GLN A 103 -5.13 -8.92 -6.88
CA GLN A 103 -5.07 -7.55 -7.39
C GLN A 103 -6.23 -6.68 -6.86
N ALA A 104 -7.37 -7.29 -6.59
CA ALA A 104 -8.43 -6.71 -5.75
C ALA A 104 -8.33 -7.23 -4.31
N ASN A 105 -8.60 -6.35 -3.34
CA ASN A 105 -8.73 -6.75 -1.93
C ASN A 105 -9.87 -7.74 -1.75
N THR A 106 -9.75 -8.63 -0.76
CA THR A 106 -10.85 -9.52 -0.38
C THR A 106 -12.04 -8.68 0.08
N MET A 107 -13.21 -8.95 -0.48
CA MET A 107 -14.45 -8.26 -0.16
C MET A 107 -15.44 -9.21 0.50
N ILE A 108 -16.36 -8.66 1.29
CA ILE A 108 -17.35 -9.44 2.02
C ILE A 108 -18.72 -8.76 2.00
N SER A 109 -19.75 -9.60 2.05
CA SER A 109 -21.15 -9.23 2.17
C SER A 109 -21.82 -10.17 3.18
N VAL A 110 -23.01 -9.81 3.64
CA VAL A 110 -23.75 -10.60 4.64
C VAL A 110 -25.22 -10.71 4.26
N LEU A 111 -25.84 -11.83 4.65
CA LEU A 111 -27.28 -12.03 4.50
C LEU A 111 -27.87 -12.51 5.83
N ALA A 112 -28.83 -11.74 6.36
CA ALA A 112 -29.59 -12.11 7.55
C ALA A 112 -30.64 -13.22 7.29
N SER A 113 -30.98 -13.47 6.02
CA SER A 113 -31.90 -14.53 5.62
C SER A 113 -31.55 -15.09 4.25
N LEU A 114 -31.81 -16.38 4.06
CA LEU A 114 -31.63 -17.08 2.78
C LEU A 114 -32.94 -17.12 1.99
N PRO A 115 -32.87 -17.20 0.64
CA PRO A 115 -34.07 -17.35 -0.18
C PRO A 115 -34.75 -18.69 0.11
N ALA A 116 -36.08 -18.71 -0.01
CA ALA A 116 -36.84 -19.95 0.09
C ALA A 116 -36.49 -20.92 -1.05
N ALA A 117 -36.75 -22.21 -0.87
CA ALA A 117 -36.60 -23.19 -1.94
C ALA A 117 -37.38 -22.75 -3.18
N GLY A 118 -36.76 -22.82 -4.36
CA GLY A 118 -37.32 -22.36 -5.62
C GLY A 118 -37.15 -20.86 -5.90
N ALA A 119 -36.59 -20.09 -4.97
CA ALA A 119 -36.39 -18.65 -5.11
C ALA A 119 -34.91 -18.27 -5.26
N SER A 120 -34.69 -17.11 -5.87
CA SER A 120 -33.39 -16.44 -5.90
C SER A 120 -33.45 -15.13 -5.13
N SER A 121 -32.37 -14.75 -4.45
CA SER A 121 -32.17 -13.40 -3.92
C SER A 121 -30.84 -12.81 -4.40
N THR A 122 -30.70 -11.49 -4.30
CA THR A 122 -29.46 -10.80 -4.64
C THR A 122 -28.52 -10.71 -3.43
N ALA A 123 -27.23 -10.89 -3.66
CA ALA A 123 -26.18 -10.61 -2.69
C ALA A 123 -24.93 -10.10 -3.42
N ASN A 124 -24.82 -8.79 -3.60
CA ASN A 124 -23.60 -8.23 -4.18
C ASN A 124 -22.43 -8.35 -3.21
N VAL A 125 -21.20 -8.40 -3.74
CA VAL A 125 -19.97 -8.36 -2.95
C VAL A 125 -19.09 -7.23 -3.49
N THR A 126 -19.16 -6.08 -2.84
CA THR A 126 -18.52 -4.83 -3.30
C THR A 126 -17.85 -4.08 -2.16
N THR A 127 -17.18 -2.98 -2.48
CA THR A 127 -16.69 -2.01 -1.49
C THR A 127 -17.81 -1.56 -0.55
N LEU A 128 -19.01 -1.29 -1.05
CA LEU A 128 -20.13 -0.83 -0.21
C LEU A 128 -20.66 -1.92 0.72
N THR A 129 -20.77 -3.18 0.26
CA THR A 129 -21.22 -4.28 1.12
C THR A 129 -20.17 -4.65 2.16
N THR A 130 -18.89 -4.47 1.83
CA THR A 130 -17.78 -4.64 2.78
C THR A 130 -17.83 -3.57 3.86
N ALA A 131 -18.11 -2.31 3.49
CA ALA A 131 -18.26 -1.21 4.44
C ALA A 131 -19.47 -1.42 5.35
N LEU A 132 -20.61 -1.85 4.79
CA LEU A 132 -21.79 -2.22 5.56
C LEU A 132 -21.47 -3.34 6.54
N THR A 133 -20.73 -4.37 6.11
CA THR A 133 -20.33 -5.49 6.99
C THR A 133 -19.42 -5.00 8.13
N ALA A 134 -18.50 -4.06 7.87
CA ALA A 134 -17.63 -3.47 8.89
C ALA A 134 -18.43 -2.67 9.95
N LEU A 135 -19.52 -2.00 9.56
CA LEU A 135 -20.43 -1.34 10.51
C LEU A 135 -21.13 -2.32 11.47
N LEU A 136 -21.08 -3.63 11.21
CA LEU A 136 -21.66 -4.65 12.08
C LEU A 136 -20.69 -5.15 13.15
N THR A 137 -19.39 -4.81 13.07
CA THR A 137 -18.38 -5.29 14.03
C THR A 137 -17.90 -4.18 14.97
N PRO A 138 -17.52 -4.49 16.23
CA PRO A 138 -17.05 -3.48 17.17
C PRO A 138 -15.77 -2.76 16.75
N ASP A 139 -14.88 -3.46 16.07
CA ASP A 139 -13.55 -2.99 15.66
C ASP A 139 -13.51 -2.48 14.21
N GLY A 140 -14.59 -2.66 13.44
CA GLY A 140 -14.60 -2.31 12.03
C GLY A 140 -13.90 -3.29 11.10
N ASN A 141 -13.51 -4.48 11.59
CA ASN A 141 -12.96 -5.53 10.76
C ASN A 141 -14.07 -6.44 10.21
N PRO A 142 -14.43 -6.32 8.92
CA PRO A 142 -15.52 -7.12 8.37
C PRO A 142 -15.16 -8.61 8.24
N MET A 143 -13.87 -8.98 8.33
CA MET A 143 -13.44 -10.38 8.24
C MET A 143 -13.71 -11.19 9.52
N ASP A 144 -14.11 -10.54 10.62
CA ASP A 144 -14.47 -11.21 11.88
C ASP A 144 -15.64 -12.21 11.73
N PHE A 145 -16.43 -12.08 10.66
CA PHE A 145 -17.51 -13.02 10.34
C PHE A 145 -17.03 -14.33 9.69
N VAL A 146 -15.74 -14.49 9.41
CA VAL A 146 -15.18 -15.71 8.80
C VAL A 146 -13.91 -16.23 9.48
N THR A 147 -13.53 -15.64 10.62
CA THR A 147 -12.39 -16.07 11.45
C THR A 147 -12.82 -16.90 12.67
N ALA A 148 -11.89 -17.22 13.58
CA ALA A 148 -12.21 -17.99 14.79
C ALA A 148 -13.22 -17.23 15.67
N GLY A 149 -14.35 -17.87 15.98
CA GLY A 149 -15.48 -17.23 16.68
C GLY A 149 -16.60 -16.73 15.76
N ALA A 150 -16.41 -16.81 14.43
CA ALA A 150 -17.35 -16.36 13.40
C ALA A 150 -18.82 -16.77 13.63
N ALA A 151 -19.08 -18.00 14.09
CA ALA A 151 -20.44 -18.46 14.38
C ALA A 151 -21.18 -17.56 15.42
N THR A 152 -20.46 -17.11 16.45
CA THR A 152 -21.00 -16.23 17.49
C THR A 152 -21.16 -14.81 16.96
N THR A 153 -20.16 -14.31 16.22
CA THR A 153 -20.21 -12.98 15.59
C THR A 153 -21.35 -12.89 14.58
N LEU A 154 -21.50 -13.89 13.69
CA LEU A 154 -22.58 -13.99 12.70
C LEU A 154 -23.96 -13.98 13.38
N SER A 155 -24.18 -14.86 14.36
CA SER A 155 -25.48 -15.01 15.01
C SER A 155 -25.93 -13.76 15.79
N SER A 156 -24.98 -13.02 16.38
CA SER A 156 -25.28 -11.82 17.17
C SER A 156 -25.27 -10.53 16.33
N GLY A 157 -24.36 -10.43 15.36
CA GLY A 157 -24.12 -9.22 14.57
C GLY A 157 -24.94 -9.12 13.29
N VAL A 158 -25.32 -10.24 12.65
CA VAL A 158 -26.05 -10.25 11.37
C VAL A 158 -27.52 -10.59 11.59
N THR A 159 -28.31 -9.56 11.89
CA THR A 159 -29.77 -9.64 12.01
C THR A 159 -30.41 -8.68 11.00
N LYS A 160 -31.70 -8.85 10.70
CA LYS A 160 -32.42 -7.90 9.83
C LYS A 160 -32.34 -6.47 10.35
N THR A 161 -32.39 -6.30 11.67
CA THR A 161 -32.36 -4.98 12.32
C THR A 161 -30.98 -4.35 12.26
N SER A 162 -29.92 -5.10 12.56
CA SER A 162 -28.55 -4.58 12.51
C SER A 162 -28.11 -4.28 11.08
N VAL A 163 -28.45 -5.14 10.11
CA VAL A 163 -28.21 -4.89 8.68
C VAL A 163 -28.94 -3.62 8.23
N GLN A 164 -30.23 -3.45 8.55
CA GLN A 164 -30.97 -2.24 8.21
C GLN A 164 -30.39 -0.98 8.88
N GLY A 165 -29.93 -1.10 10.13
CA GLY A 165 -29.25 -0.01 10.83
C GLY A 165 -27.94 0.41 10.16
N ALA A 166 -27.13 -0.56 9.75
CA ALA A 166 -25.91 -0.32 8.98
C ALA A 166 -26.21 0.28 7.60
N THR A 167 -27.22 -0.21 6.87
CA THR A 167 -27.68 0.39 5.60
C THR A 167 -28.09 1.85 5.81
N THR A 168 -28.87 2.17 6.84
CA THR A 168 -29.32 3.54 7.12
C THR A 168 -28.15 4.47 7.47
N THR A 169 -27.18 3.95 8.22
CA THR A 169 -25.94 4.67 8.57
C THR A 169 -25.14 4.98 7.30
N LEU A 170 -25.01 4.01 6.40
CA LEU A 170 -24.33 4.17 5.12
C LEU A 170 -25.07 5.15 4.20
N ASP A 171 -26.39 5.07 4.09
CA ASP A 171 -27.23 5.99 3.31
C ASP A 171 -27.13 7.43 3.83
N THR A 172 -27.08 7.61 5.16
CA THR A 172 -26.90 8.93 5.78
C THR A 172 -25.57 9.55 5.37
N TYR A 173 -24.50 8.74 5.38
CA TYR A 173 -23.18 9.19 4.93
C TYR A 173 -23.18 9.50 3.42
N LEU A 174 -23.76 8.63 2.60
CA LEU A 174 -23.72 8.71 1.14
C LEU A 174 -24.79 9.62 0.54
N SER A 175 -25.61 10.32 1.32
CA SER A 175 -26.83 10.99 0.84
C SER A 175 -26.59 11.94 -0.35
N ASN A 176 -25.51 12.73 -0.30
CA ASN A 176 -25.13 13.63 -1.40
C ASN A 176 -24.65 12.88 -2.65
N LEU A 177 -23.99 11.74 -2.46
CA LEU A 177 -23.45 10.92 -3.54
C LEU A 177 -24.57 10.11 -4.23
N LEU A 178 -25.49 9.54 -3.45
CA LEU A 178 -26.66 8.79 -3.93
C LEU A 178 -27.48 9.63 -4.92
N GLY A 179 -27.83 10.87 -4.54
CA GLY A 179 -28.54 11.77 -5.43
C GLY A 179 -27.76 12.13 -6.69
N ALA A 180 -26.44 12.28 -6.58
CA ALA A 180 -25.57 12.64 -7.69
C ALA A 180 -25.36 11.51 -8.71
N VAL A 181 -25.48 10.24 -8.30
CA VAL A 181 -25.47 9.07 -9.21
C VAL A 181 -26.88 8.60 -9.62
N GLY A 182 -27.94 9.29 -9.17
CA GLY A 182 -29.32 8.97 -9.52
C GLY A 182 -29.91 7.75 -8.77
N LEU A 183 -29.37 7.41 -7.61
CA LEU A 183 -29.88 6.34 -6.75
C LEU A 183 -30.87 6.88 -5.71
N PRO A 184 -31.81 6.05 -5.22
CA PRO A 184 -32.73 6.45 -4.16
C PRO A 184 -32.00 6.65 -2.83
N ALA A 185 -32.57 7.46 -1.94
CA ALA A 185 -31.98 7.76 -0.62
C ALA A 185 -31.96 6.56 0.34
N ASN A 186 -32.71 5.50 0.05
CA ASN A 186 -32.81 4.27 0.83
C ASN A 186 -32.21 3.09 0.05
N TYR A 187 -31.02 3.30 -0.51
CA TYR A 187 -30.38 2.34 -1.42
C TYR A 187 -29.89 1.10 -0.66
N ASP A 188 -30.26 -0.09 -1.11
CA ASP A 188 -29.76 -1.34 -0.54
C ASP A 188 -28.57 -1.86 -1.37
N PRO A 189 -27.31 -1.69 -0.91
CA PRO A 189 -26.14 -2.16 -1.66
C PRO A 189 -26.03 -3.69 -1.73
N ILE A 190 -26.69 -4.43 -0.83
CA ILE A 190 -26.65 -5.90 -0.80
C ILE A 190 -27.66 -6.48 -1.79
N GLY A 191 -28.92 -6.03 -1.68
CA GLY A 191 -30.07 -6.62 -2.39
C GLY A 191 -30.39 -5.99 -3.75
N THR A 192 -29.86 -4.81 -4.07
CA THR A 192 -30.14 -4.15 -5.36
C THR A 192 -29.25 -4.69 -6.47
N THR A 193 -29.83 -5.29 -7.50
CA THR A 193 -29.07 -5.75 -8.67
C THR A 193 -28.43 -4.58 -9.41
N PHE A 194 -27.19 -4.73 -9.86
CA PHE A 194 -26.52 -3.76 -10.71
C PHE A 194 -25.60 -4.45 -11.73
N THR A 195 -24.94 -3.66 -12.58
CA THR A 195 -23.91 -4.13 -13.51
C THR A 195 -22.67 -3.29 -13.30
N ALA A 196 -21.49 -3.92 -13.29
CA ALA A 196 -20.21 -3.22 -13.19
C ALA A 196 -19.87 -2.52 -14.52
N ASN A 197 -20.44 -1.33 -14.74
CA ASN A 197 -20.38 -0.57 -15.99
C ASN A 197 -20.15 0.94 -15.77
N HIS A 198 -19.69 1.34 -14.59
CA HIS A 198 -19.44 2.72 -14.18
C HIS A 198 -20.67 3.64 -14.22
N THR A 199 -21.87 3.10 -14.00
CA THR A 199 -23.13 3.87 -13.90
C THR A 199 -23.94 3.49 -12.66
N GLY A 200 -24.80 4.39 -12.18
CA GLY A 200 -25.70 4.13 -11.04
C GLY A 200 -24.96 3.64 -9.80
N ALA A 201 -25.29 2.42 -9.34
CA ALA A 201 -24.64 1.76 -8.21
C ALA A 201 -23.13 1.59 -8.39
N ASP A 202 -22.67 1.30 -9.61
CA ASP A 202 -21.25 1.11 -9.87
C ASP A 202 -20.48 2.43 -9.84
N ALA A 203 -21.08 3.50 -10.38
CA ALA A 203 -20.54 4.85 -10.25
C ALA A 203 -20.39 5.30 -8.78
N LEU A 204 -21.25 4.80 -7.88
CA LEU A 204 -21.09 5.07 -6.44
C LEU A 204 -19.93 4.28 -5.84
N ILE A 205 -19.74 3.02 -6.25
CA ILE A 205 -18.61 2.19 -5.84
C ILE A 205 -17.29 2.79 -6.34
N ASP A 206 -17.29 3.32 -7.57
CA ASP A 206 -16.14 3.97 -8.21
C ASP A 206 -15.64 5.20 -7.46
N ILE A 207 -16.47 5.88 -6.66
CA ILE A 207 -16.10 7.13 -6.00
C ILE A 207 -15.82 7.00 -4.50
N VAL A 208 -15.93 5.80 -3.95
CA VAL A 208 -15.63 5.52 -2.53
C VAL A 208 -14.57 4.43 -2.38
N THR A 209 -13.93 4.40 -1.21
CA THR A 209 -12.95 3.37 -0.89
C THR A 209 -12.94 3.07 0.60
N ILE A 210 -12.63 1.84 0.97
CA ILE A 210 -12.42 1.46 2.37
C ILE A 210 -10.95 1.67 2.72
N VAL A 211 -10.72 2.33 3.85
CA VAL A 211 -9.40 2.72 4.32
C VAL A 211 -9.21 2.25 5.75
N PRO A 212 -8.31 1.29 6.01
CA PRO A 212 -7.84 1.02 7.37
C PRO A 212 -6.76 2.05 7.78
N GLU A 213 -6.87 2.60 8.99
CA GLU A 213 -5.89 3.51 9.61
C GLU A 213 -5.66 3.13 11.07
N GLY A 214 -4.48 2.61 11.38
CA GLY A 214 -4.19 2.03 12.69
C GLY A 214 -5.19 0.91 13.01
N ALA A 215 -5.88 1.05 14.15
CA ALA A 215 -6.92 0.12 14.61
C ALA A 215 -8.34 0.43 14.08
N ALA A 216 -8.54 1.48 13.28
CA ALA A 216 -9.84 1.89 12.79
C ALA A 216 -9.98 1.66 11.27
N THR A 217 -11.22 1.49 10.81
CA THR A 217 -11.56 1.39 9.38
C THR A 217 -12.52 2.51 9.00
N TYR A 218 -12.37 3.09 7.82
CA TYR A 218 -13.18 4.20 7.32
C TYR A 218 -13.71 3.90 5.92
N LEU A 219 -14.90 4.41 5.61
CA LEU A 219 -15.34 4.61 4.24
C LEU A 219 -15.06 6.05 3.85
N VAL A 220 -14.33 6.21 2.74
CA VAL A 220 -13.78 7.49 2.31
C VAL A 220 -14.28 7.84 0.93
N TYR A 221 -14.68 9.09 0.73
CA TYR A 221 -14.91 9.63 -0.60
C TYR A 221 -13.58 9.98 -1.28
N LYS A 222 -13.36 9.55 -2.54
CA LYS A 222 -12.07 9.65 -3.24
C LYS A 222 -11.64 11.09 -3.61
N THR A 223 -12.49 12.13 -3.42
CA THR A 223 -12.15 13.53 -3.80
C THR A 223 -12.30 14.62 -2.70
N PRO A 224 -11.73 14.45 -1.48
CA PRO A 224 -11.75 15.54 -0.51
C PRO A 224 -10.76 16.64 -0.97
N SER A 225 -11.25 17.84 -1.24
CA SER A 225 -10.48 18.92 -1.86
C SER A 225 -9.86 19.93 -0.88
N SER A 226 -10.04 19.77 0.43
CA SER A 226 -9.42 20.63 1.45
C SER A 226 -9.38 19.97 2.84
N ALA A 227 -8.48 20.42 3.72
CA ALA A 227 -8.38 19.96 5.12
C ALA A 227 -9.70 20.17 5.91
N ALA A 228 -10.49 21.21 5.60
CA ALA A 228 -11.79 21.47 6.23
C ALA A 228 -12.92 20.56 5.69
N SER A 229 -12.79 20.08 4.45
CA SER A 229 -13.70 19.10 3.85
C SER A 229 -13.37 17.66 4.28
N GLN A 230 -12.15 17.42 4.78
CA GLN A 230 -11.68 16.07 5.13
C GLN A 230 -12.38 15.51 6.36
N SER A 231 -12.58 16.25 7.45
CA SER A 231 -13.26 15.70 8.66
C SER A 231 -14.73 15.28 8.43
N ALA A 232 -15.38 15.78 7.36
CA ALA A 232 -16.72 15.36 6.93
C ALA A 232 -16.71 14.31 5.81
N ALA A 233 -15.52 13.95 5.29
CA ALA A 233 -15.35 13.06 4.14
C ALA A 233 -15.15 11.59 4.51
N TYR A 234 -15.35 11.22 5.77
CA TYR A 234 -15.09 9.88 6.28
C TYR A 234 -16.22 9.39 7.17
N LEU A 235 -16.65 8.15 6.97
CA LEU A 235 -17.47 7.42 7.92
C LEU A 235 -16.57 6.40 8.62
N THR A 236 -16.43 6.49 9.94
CA THR A 236 -15.86 5.40 10.71
C THR A 236 -16.74 4.16 10.57
N LEU A 237 -16.14 3.04 10.23
CA LEU A 237 -16.83 1.78 10.01
C LEU A 237 -16.67 0.92 11.27
N ASN A 238 -17.65 0.99 12.17
CA ASN A 238 -17.79 0.06 13.29
C ASN A 238 -19.22 0.15 13.84
N SER A 239 -19.56 -0.74 14.77
CA SER A 239 -20.90 -0.83 15.37
C SER A 239 -21.28 0.32 16.31
N THR A 240 -20.35 1.26 16.59
CA THR A 240 -20.65 2.49 17.33
C THR A 240 -21.14 3.63 16.44
N SER A 241 -21.02 3.46 15.11
CA SER A 241 -21.52 4.42 14.13
C SER A 241 -23.02 4.21 13.88
N THR A 242 -23.77 5.29 13.96
CA THR A 242 -25.22 5.33 13.88
C THR A 242 -25.66 6.54 13.06
N PRO A 243 -26.89 6.59 12.53
CA PRO A 243 -27.36 7.77 11.79
C PRO A 243 -27.28 9.08 12.58
N ALA A 244 -27.24 9.04 13.92
CA ALA A 244 -27.18 10.23 14.77
C ALA A 244 -25.77 10.86 14.89
N ASN A 245 -24.71 10.08 14.65
CA ASN A 245 -23.30 10.52 14.71
C ASN A 245 -22.56 10.36 13.37
N THR A 246 -23.27 9.96 12.31
CA THR A 246 -22.74 9.85 10.96
C THR A 246 -22.58 11.23 10.31
N PRO A 247 -21.38 11.59 9.82
CA PRO A 247 -21.20 12.76 8.97
C PRO A 247 -21.85 12.54 7.59
N VAL A 248 -22.08 13.62 6.85
CA VAL A 248 -22.57 13.54 5.47
C VAL A 248 -21.41 13.80 4.52
N ALA A 249 -21.21 12.91 3.56
CA ALA A 249 -20.16 13.06 2.55
C ALA A 249 -20.32 14.39 1.78
N PRO A 250 -19.23 15.03 1.34
CA PRO A 250 -19.30 16.30 0.62
C PRO A 250 -20.20 16.25 -0.63
N THR A 251 -20.78 17.39 -1.00
CA THR A 251 -21.52 17.54 -2.26
C THR A 251 -20.58 17.43 -3.46
N VAL A 252 -21.00 16.71 -4.49
CA VAL A 252 -20.21 16.46 -5.70
C VAL A 252 -21.00 16.87 -6.93
N SER A 253 -20.32 17.40 -7.94
CA SER A 253 -20.97 17.73 -9.21
C SER A 253 -21.17 16.48 -10.06
N ALA A 254 -22.26 16.41 -10.82
CA ALA A 254 -22.50 15.31 -11.77
C ALA A 254 -21.36 15.21 -12.83
N SER A 255 -20.75 16.33 -13.19
CA SER A 255 -19.57 16.36 -14.06
C SER A 255 -18.35 15.71 -13.43
N ALA A 256 -18.11 15.93 -12.12
CA ALA A 256 -17.00 15.28 -11.43
C ALA A 256 -17.17 13.76 -11.39
N ILE A 257 -18.39 13.27 -11.13
CA ILE A 257 -18.70 11.83 -11.21
C ILE A 257 -18.44 11.31 -12.63
N THR A 258 -18.95 12.00 -13.64
CA THR A 258 -18.73 11.60 -15.05
C THR A 258 -17.25 11.49 -15.39
N ASN A 259 -16.44 12.44 -14.92
CA ASN A 259 -14.99 12.42 -15.15
C ASN A 259 -14.32 11.27 -14.40
N LEU A 260 -14.66 11.02 -13.13
CA LEU A 260 -14.12 9.89 -12.36
C LEU A 260 -14.49 8.53 -12.97
N ASN A 261 -15.71 8.37 -13.49
CA ASN A 261 -16.11 7.14 -14.17
C ASN A 261 -15.33 6.94 -15.48
N SER A 262 -15.07 8.01 -16.22
CA SER A 262 -14.21 7.96 -17.41
C SER A 262 -12.76 7.61 -17.06
N LEU A 263 -12.28 8.03 -15.87
CA LEU A 263 -10.99 7.64 -15.34
C LEU A 263 -10.94 6.15 -15.02
N GLU A 264 -11.94 5.57 -14.35
CA GLU A 264 -11.98 4.13 -14.05
C GLU A 264 -11.97 3.28 -15.34
N THR A 265 -12.63 3.74 -16.41
CA THR A 265 -12.52 3.11 -17.74
C THR A 265 -11.10 3.17 -18.29
N TYR A 266 -10.43 4.32 -18.17
CA TYR A 266 -9.03 4.48 -18.57
C TYR A 266 -8.10 3.54 -17.77
N LEU A 267 -8.30 3.46 -16.45
CA LEU A 267 -7.54 2.60 -15.54
C LEU A 267 -7.63 1.11 -15.92
N GLY A 268 -8.79 0.64 -16.42
CA GLY A 268 -8.92 -0.74 -16.92
C GLY A 268 -8.04 -1.06 -18.13
N THR A 269 -7.67 -0.05 -18.93
CA THR A 269 -6.80 -0.23 -20.11
C THR A 269 -5.32 0.06 -19.84
N LEU A 270 -5.05 0.80 -18.76
CA LEU A 270 -3.74 1.33 -18.43
C LEU A 270 -2.63 0.27 -18.29
N PRO A 271 -2.83 -0.89 -17.61
CA PRO A 271 -1.76 -1.86 -17.41
C PRO A 271 -1.17 -2.40 -18.72
N ALA A 272 -2.00 -2.69 -19.72
CA ALA A 272 -1.55 -3.20 -21.02
C ALA A 272 -0.79 -2.13 -21.82
N ALA A 273 -1.27 -0.88 -21.78
CA ALA A 273 -0.62 0.26 -22.41
C ALA A 273 0.75 0.57 -21.75
N LEU A 274 0.78 0.61 -20.42
CA LEU A 274 1.98 0.87 -19.64
C LEU A 274 3.05 -0.22 -19.85
N LYS A 275 2.66 -1.50 -19.89
CA LYS A 275 3.57 -2.60 -20.22
C LYS A 275 4.25 -2.40 -21.59
N SER A 276 3.47 -1.99 -22.58
CA SER A 276 3.97 -1.77 -23.94
C SER A 276 4.90 -0.56 -24.01
N CYS A 277 4.58 0.51 -23.28
CA CYS A 277 5.42 1.70 -23.15
C CYS A 277 6.74 1.40 -22.41
N GLY A 278 6.67 0.69 -21.29
CA GLY A 278 7.84 0.27 -20.51
C GLY A 278 8.82 -0.58 -21.32
N ALA A 279 8.31 -1.54 -22.10
CA ALA A 279 9.12 -2.35 -23.02
C ALA A 279 9.81 -1.51 -24.13
N ALA A 280 9.28 -0.33 -24.44
CA ALA A 280 9.89 0.64 -25.36
C ALA A 280 10.83 1.65 -24.65
N GLY A 281 11.16 1.42 -23.37
CA GLY A 281 12.03 2.30 -22.58
C GLY A 281 11.39 3.66 -22.26
N GLY A 282 10.05 3.72 -22.14
CA GLY A 282 9.36 4.95 -21.80
C GLY A 282 9.34 5.99 -22.93
N THR A 283 9.55 5.59 -24.18
CA THR A 283 9.59 6.50 -25.33
C THR A 283 8.85 5.96 -26.56
N GLY A 284 8.72 6.80 -27.60
CA GLY A 284 8.18 6.39 -28.90
C GLY A 284 6.65 6.27 -28.95
N SER A 285 6.12 5.69 -30.03
CA SER A 285 4.68 5.60 -30.30
C SER A 285 3.91 4.70 -29.34
N ALA A 286 4.59 3.83 -28.60
CA ALA A 286 3.97 3.00 -27.56
C ALA A 286 3.69 3.77 -26.26
N CYS A 287 4.39 4.88 -26.04
CA CYS A 287 4.22 5.77 -24.89
C CYS A 287 3.46 7.06 -25.24
N SER A 288 3.49 7.46 -26.52
CA SER A 288 2.74 8.60 -27.04
C SER A 288 1.39 8.15 -27.61
N SER A 289 0.45 9.08 -27.83
CA SER A 289 -0.96 8.82 -28.21
C SER A 289 -1.90 8.57 -27.02
N GLY A 290 -1.96 9.50 -26.06
CA GLY A 290 -2.95 9.43 -24.98
C GLY A 290 -2.55 8.50 -23.83
N LEU A 291 -1.26 8.25 -23.63
CA LEU A 291 -0.74 7.46 -22.50
C LEU A 291 0.17 8.30 -21.61
N ILE A 292 1.29 8.80 -22.14
CA ILE A 292 2.19 9.74 -21.44
C ILE A 292 2.07 11.11 -22.11
N ASP A 293 1.73 12.13 -21.33
CA ASP A 293 1.63 13.50 -21.81
C ASP A 293 3.01 14.07 -22.16
N ALA A 294 3.09 14.97 -23.14
CA ALA A 294 4.34 15.60 -23.56
C ALA A 294 4.98 16.47 -22.47
N SER A 295 4.19 16.94 -21.51
CA SER A 295 4.62 17.70 -20.33
C SER A 295 4.96 16.83 -19.12
N TYR A 296 5.07 15.51 -19.30
CA TYR A 296 5.35 14.58 -18.21
C TYR A 296 6.54 15.04 -17.34
N GLU A 297 6.27 15.16 -16.05
CA GLU A 297 7.26 15.44 -15.03
C GLU A 297 6.83 14.77 -13.73
N ASP A 298 7.67 13.87 -13.24
CA ASP A 298 7.46 13.21 -11.96
C ASP A 298 8.75 13.29 -11.17
N ASN A 299 8.75 14.04 -10.06
CA ASN A 299 9.95 14.22 -9.22
C ASN A 299 11.18 14.76 -9.99
N GLY A 300 10.93 15.63 -10.97
CA GLY A 300 11.87 16.23 -11.92
C GLY A 300 12.40 15.29 -12.99
N PHE A 301 11.92 14.04 -13.03
CA PHE A 301 12.17 13.12 -14.13
C PHE A 301 11.19 13.39 -15.26
N LYS A 302 11.72 13.54 -16.48
CA LYS A 302 10.93 13.80 -17.70
C LYS A 302 10.59 12.53 -18.49
N ASN A 303 10.91 11.36 -17.94
CA ASN A 303 10.62 10.07 -18.54
C ASN A 303 10.19 9.08 -17.45
N ILE A 304 9.08 8.40 -17.68
CA ILE A 304 8.47 7.50 -16.68
C ILE A 304 9.35 6.32 -16.30
N THR A 305 10.18 5.80 -17.22
CA THR A 305 11.12 4.71 -16.91
C THR A 305 12.42 5.19 -16.27
N GLN A 306 12.69 6.50 -16.28
CA GLN A 306 13.76 7.08 -15.46
C GLN A 306 13.29 7.28 -14.02
N TYR A 307 12.02 7.62 -13.83
CA TYR A 307 11.38 7.70 -12.52
C TYR A 307 11.19 6.32 -11.89
N ASP A 308 10.57 5.39 -12.62
CA ASP A 308 10.38 4.00 -12.22
C ASP A 308 11.05 3.04 -13.23
N PRO A 309 12.30 2.61 -12.98
CA PRO A 309 13.05 1.75 -13.90
C PRO A 309 12.48 0.32 -13.99
N ASP A 310 11.66 -0.12 -13.03
CA ASP A 310 11.08 -1.46 -13.06
C ASP A 310 10.11 -1.65 -14.23
N LEU A 311 9.55 -0.55 -14.75
CA LEU A 311 8.71 -0.56 -15.95
C LEU A 311 9.44 -1.04 -17.21
N ALA A 312 10.76 -0.88 -17.27
CA ALA A 312 11.58 -1.38 -18.39
C ALA A 312 12.06 -2.83 -18.18
N SER A 313 11.74 -3.45 -17.05
CA SER A 313 12.19 -4.79 -16.70
C SER A 313 11.52 -5.88 -17.55
N SER A 314 12.30 -6.85 -18.01
CA SER A 314 11.76 -8.06 -18.65
C SER A 314 10.94 -8.95 -17.71
N SER A 315 11.12 -8.76 -16.39
CA SER A 315 10.39 -9.47 -15.34
C SER A 315 9.05 -8.81 -14.98
N LEU A 316 8.71 -7.67 -15.58
CA LEU A 316 7.50 -6.91 -15.28
C LEU A 316 6.23 -7.71 -15.60
N ASN A 317 5.37 -7.84 -14.59
CA ASN A 317 4.06 -8.44 -14.69
C ASN A 317 2.97 -7.45 -14.27
N LEU A 318 2.29 -6.91 -15.28
CA LEU A 318 1.08 -6.08 -15.13
C LEU A 318 -0.21 -6.87 -15.43
N SER A 319 -0.11 -8.18 -15.70
CA SER A 319 -1.28 -9.00 -16.00
C SER A 319 -2.18 -9.10 -14.77
N GLY A 320 -3.46 -8.79 -14.95
CA GLY A 320 -4.44 -8.74 -13.85
C GLY A 320 -4.32 -7.52 -12.95
N SER A 321 -3.37 -6.59 -13.18
CA SER A 321 -3.28 -5.35 -12.40
C SER A 321 -4.61 -4.60 -12.40
N VAL A 322 -5.06 -4.18 -11.22
CA VAL A 322 -6.25 -3.35 -11.03
C VAL A 322 -5.77 -2.00 -10.49
N PRO A 323 -5.47 -1.02 -11.36
CA PRO A 323 -5.13 0.31 -10.90
C PRO A 323 -6.28 0.94 -10.11
N TYR A 324 -5.94 1.82 -9.18
CA TYR A 324 -6.93 2.47 -8.33
C TYR A 324 -6.60 3.95 -8.12
N VAL A 325 -7.64 4.74 -7.88
CA VAL A 325 -7.51 6.16 -7.51
C VAL A 325 -7.11 6.28 -6.05
N VAL A 326 -5.97 6.93 -5.79
CA VAL A 326 -5.52 7.29 -4.43
C VAL A 326 -6.25 8.56 -3.97
N SER A 327 -6.28 9.57 -4.83
CA SER A 327 -7.01 10.82 -4.61
C SER A 327 -7.28 11.51 -5.95
N ALA A 328 -8.35 12.30 -6.03
CA ALA A 328 -8.60 13.16 -7.18
C ALA A 328 -9.01 14.57 -6.77
N ASN A 329 -8.82 15.53 -7.67
CA ASN A 329 -9.25 16.91 -7.46
C ASN A 329 -10.79 17.02 -7.43
N ALA A 330 -11.32 18.14 -6.93
CA ALA A 330 -12.77 18.36 -6.79
C ALA A 330 -13.55 18.24 -8.12
N ALA A 331 -12.89 18.53 -9.24
CA ALA A 331 -13.49 18.47 -10.57
C ALA A 331 -13.46 17.05 -11.18
N GLY A 332 -12.75 16.11 -10.55
CA GLY A 332 -12.51 14.77 -11.08
C GLY A 332 -11.67 14.77 -12.36
N THR A 333 -10.91 15.83 -12.65
CA THR A 333 -10.13 15.99 -13.91
C THR A 333 -8.65 15.70 -13.76
N SER A 334 -8.18 15.47 -12.53
CA SER A 334 -6.82 15.01 -12.25
C SER A 334 -6.82 14.13 -11.01
N ALA A 335 -6.00 13.08 -11.02
CA ALA A 335 -5.94 12.10 -9.95
C ALA A 335 -4.53 11.54 -9.76
N LEU A 336 -4.15 11.34 -8.50
CA LEU A 336 -3.06 10.43 -8.13
C LEU A 336 -3.61 9.01 -8.17
N ILE A 337 -2.94 8.14 -8.92
CA ILE A 337 -3.31 6.74 -9.09
C ILE A 337 -2.20 5.83 -8.60
N GLY A 338 -2.58 4.64 -8.13
CA GLY A 338 -1.69 3.53 -7.85
C GLY A 338 -1.88 2.45 -8.91
N VAL A 339 -0.78 2.01 -9.54
CA VAL A 339 -0.77 0.90 -10.51
C VAL A 339 0.01 -0.27 -9.91
N PRO A 340 -0.67 -1.30 -9.38
CA PRO A 340 0.00 -2.49 -8.87
C PRO A 340 0.76 -3.23 -9.98
N TYR A 341 1.97 -3.71 -9.70
CA TYR A 341 2.73 -4.56 -10.62
C TYR A 341 3.54 -5.61 -9.87
N GLY A 342 3.81 -6.72 -10.55
CA GLY A 342 4.68 -7.77 -10.07
C GLY A 342 6.04 -7.73 -10.76
N LEU A 343 7.09 -8.14 -10.06
CA LEU A 343 8.37 -8.53 -10.68
C LEU A 343 8.58 -10.02 -10.45
N SER A 344 8.62 -10.78 -11.55
CA SER A 344 8.88 -12.22 -11.52
C SER A 344 10.37 -12.53 -11.37
N SER A 345 10.69 -13.48 -10.49
CA SER A 345 12.03 -14.05 -10.37
C SER A 345 12.17 -15.35 -11.16
N ALA A 346 13.41 -15.74 -11.47
CA ALA A 346 13.73 -17.02 -12.10
C ALA A 346 13.27 -18.24 -11.26
N ASN A 347 13.04 -18.05 -9.95
CA ASN A 347 12.58 -19.09 -9.03
C ASN A 347 11.05 -19.14 -8.86
N GLY A 348 10.28 -18.39 -9.67
CA GLY A 348 8.82 -18.39 -9.63
C GLY A 348 8.20 -17.52 -8.52
N SER A 349 9.00 -16.86 -7.68
CA SER A 349 8.50 -15.87 -6.72
C SER A 349 8.21 -14.54 -7.40
N SER A 350 7.10 -13.88 -7.05
CA SER A 350 6.74 -12.55 -7.56
C SER A 350 6.71 -11.54 -6.43
N GLY A 351 7.53 -10.49 -6.50
CA GLY A 351 7.41 -9.36 -5.57
C GLY A 351 6.31 -8.42 -6.05
N GLN A 352 5.50 -7.87 -5.14
CA GLN A 352 4.43 -6.93 -5.48
C GLN A 352 4.88 -5.48 -5.21
N TYR A 353 4.56 -4.60 -6.15
CA TYR A 353 4.96 -3.20 -6.19
C TYR A 353 3.79 -2.33 -6.67
N THR A 354 3.92 -1.02 -6.53
CA THR A 354 2.91 -0.07 -6.98
C THR A 354 3.63 1.16 -7.51
N LEU A 355 3.35 1.51 -8.76
CA LEU A 355 3.71 2.80 -9.33
C LEU A 355 2.68 3.82 -8.87
N TYR A 356 3.13 4.87 -8.18
CA TYR A 356 2.29 6.04 -7.91
C TYR A 356 2.63 7.13 -8.91
N THR A 357 1.62 7.58 -9.67
CA THR A 357 1.78 8.67 -10.63
C THR A 357 0.47 9.43 -10.81
N THR A 358 0.54 10.62 -11.41
CA THR A 358 -0.62 11.48 -11.60
C THR A 358 -1.10 11.43 -13.05
N VAL A 359 -2.41 11.34 -13.21
CA VAL A 359 -3.10 11.41 -14.50
C VAL A 359 -3.97 12.66 -14.58
N GLN A 360 -4.21 13.12 -15.80
CA GLN A 360 -5.05 14.28 -16.07
C GLN A 360 -5.94 14.04 -17.29
N GLN A 361 -7.17 14.54 -17.21
CA GLN A 361 -8.10 14.54 -18.33
C GLN A 361 -7.68 15.62 -19.34
N THR A 362 -7.52 15.22 -20.59
CA THR A 362 -7.21 16.11 -21.72
C THR A 362 -8.45 16.93 -22.11
N PRO A 363 -8.29 18.04 -22.87
CA PRO A 363 -9.42 18.80 -23.41
C PRO A 363 -10.38 17.97 -24.30
N SER A 364 -9.91 16.85 -24.86
CA SER A 364 -10.74 15.91 -25.63
C SER A 364 -11.51 14.90 -24.76
N GLY A 365 -11.33 14.92 -23.44
CA GLY A 365 -11.99 14.00 -22.51
C GLY A 365 -11.29 12.65 -22.34
N THR A 366 -10.10 12.46 -22.93
CA THR A 366 -9.23 11.29 -22.69
C THR A 366 -8.35 11.52 -21.47
N TRP A 367 -7.61 10.51 -21.02
CA TRP A 367 -6.73 10.60 -19.85
C TRP A 367 -5.30 10.25 -20.21
N ASP A 368 -4.36 11.04 -19.70
CA ASP A 368 -2.93 10.86 -19.94
C ASP A 368 -2.18 10.92 -18.59
N ILE A 369 -1.07 10.19 -18.46
CA ILE A 369 -0.14 10.31 -17.34
C ILE A 369 0.69 11.58 -17.52
N ILE A 370 0.61 12.48 -16.54
CA ILE A 370 1.37 13.72 -16.49
C ILE A 370 2.51 13.68 -15.46
N GLY A 371 2.51 12.71 -14.53
CA GLY A 371 3.42 12.73 -13.39
C GLY A 371 3.04 13.80 -12.36
N ASN A 372 3.65 13.77 -11.17
CA ASN A 372 3.26 14.67 -10.07
C ASN A 372 3.60 16.16 -10.27
N GLN A 373 4.20 16.52 -11.41
CA GLN A 373 4.58 17.89 -11.78
C GLN A 373 5.56 18.56 -10.79
N LEU A 374 6.21 17.78 -9.92
CA LEU A 374 7.23 18.29 -9.03
C LEU A 374 8.55 18.42 -9.80
N PRO A 375 9.23 19.58 -9.74
CA PRO A 375 10.54 19.77 -10.39
C PRO A 375 11.70 19.15 -9.60
N TYR A 376 11.47 18.77 -8.35
CA TYR A 376 12.44 18.16 -7.45
C TYR A 376 11.97 16.77 -7.04
N ASN A 377 12.91 15.90 -6.70
CA ASN A 377 12.60 14.61 -6.13
C ASN A 377 12.25 14.75 -4.65
N LEU A 378 10.96 14.91 -4.38
CA LEU A 378 10.39 15.10 -3.05
C LEU A 378 9.40 13.97 -2.79
N SER A 379 9.55 13.28 -1.67
CA SER A 379 8.57 12.26 -1.30
C SER A 379 8.37 12.16 0.20
N VAL A 380 7.18 11.71 0.56
CA VAL A 380 6.82 11.30 1.91
C VAL A 380 6.37 9.86 1.83
N ALA A 381 6.87 9.04 2.75
CA ALA A 381 6.43 7.65 2.87
C ALA A 381 6.14 7.32 4.32
N THR A 382 5.02 6.66 4.58
CA THR A 382 4.74 6.12 5.91
C THR A 382 5.62 4.90 6.15
N ARG A 383 6.16 4.80 7.37
CA ARG A 383 7.00 3.69 7.76
C ARG A 383 6.71 3.21 9.18
N THR A 384 7.05 1.95 9.40
CA THR A 384 7.21 1.36 10.73
C THR A 384 8.58 0.71 10.84
N THR A 385 9.09 0.60 12.06
CA THR A 385 10.42 0.07 12.32
C THR A 385 10.39 -0.78 13.58
N TYR A 386 10.95 -1.99 13.50
CA TYR A 386 11.33 -2.78 14.65
C TYR A 386 12.82 -2.54 14.91
N ARG A 387 13.15 -1.94 16.05
CA ARG A 387 14.52 -1.70 16.47
C ARG A 387 14.92 -2.76 17.47
N ASP A 388 15.85 -3.61 17.03
CA ASP A 388 16.35 -4.73 17.81
C ASP A 388 17.81 -4.48 18.20
N PHE A 389 18.10 -4.54 19.50
CA PHE A 389 19.42 -4.25 20.03
C PHE A 389 20.11 -5.53 20.50
N TYR A 390 21.30 -5.80 19.94
CA TYR A 390 22.13 -6.97 20.27
C TYR A 390 23.27 -6.64 21.23
N ASP A 391 23.38 -5.37 21.64
CA ASP A 391 24.32 -4.92 22.66
C ASP A 391 23.65 -4.84 24.04
N SER A 392 24.48 -4.77 25.08
CA SER A 392 24.03 -4.54 26.46
C SER A 392 24.27 -3.08 26.86
N PHE A 393 23.96 -2.13 25.97
CA PHE A 393 24.07 -0.70 26.27
C PHE A 393 23.10 -0.34 27.39
N ALA A 394 23.64 0.20 28.48
CA ALA A 394 22.88 0.86 29.51
C ALA A 394 22.90 2.38 29.27
N ASN A 395 21.72 3.00 29.24
CA ASN A 395 21.60 4.45 29.16
C ASN A 395 22.20 5.15 30.40
N SER A 396 22.20 6.48 30.45
CA SER A 396 22.75 7.26 31.57
C SER A 396 22.14 6.95 32.95
N ASN A 397 21.01 6.22 32.98
CA ASN A 397 20.33 5.79 34.20
C ASN A 397 20.58 4.30 34.52
N GLY A 398 21.50 3.64 33.81
CA GLY A 398 21.86 2.23 34.04
C GLY A 398 20.84 1.22 33.50
N SER A 399 19.85 1.65 32.71
CA SER A 399 18.85 0.76 32.11
C SER A 399 19.26 0.36 30.70
N ASN A 400 19.18 -0.93 30.39
CA ASN A 400 19.46 -1.41 29.04
C ASN A 400 18.40 -0.89 28.05
N ASP A 401 18.81 -0.62 26.82
CA ASP A 401 17.83 -0.37 25.75
C ASP A 401 16.96 -1.61 25.57
N THR A 402 15.66 -1.37 25.45
CA THR A 402 14.67 -2.42 25.15
C THR A 402 14.39 -2.35 23.66
N SER A 403 14.36 -3.49 22.96
CA SER A 403 13.85 -3.54 21.59
C SER A 403 12.42 -3.01 21.52
N PHE A 404 12.15 -2.14 20.57
CA PHE A 404 10.88 -1.42 20.46
C PHE A 404 10.46 -1.25 19.00
N PHE A 405 9.20 -0.88 18.81
CA PHE A 405 8.61 -0.52 17.54
C PHE A 405 8.39 0.99 17.51
N ASP A 406 8.65 1.63 16.38
CA ASP A 406 8.28 3.02 16.14
C ASP A 406 7.65 3.19 14.76
N ALA A 407 6.75 4.16 14.65
CA ALA A 407 6.05 4.49 13.42
C ALA A 407 6.07 5.99 13.16
N GLY A 408 5.93 6.34 11.88
CA GLY A 408 6.10 7.72 11.44
C GLY A 408 6.20 7.87 9.93
N VAL A 409 6.88 8.92 9.51
CA VAL A 409 7.11 9.24 8.09
C VAL A 409 8.58 9.46 7.79
N THR A 410 8.99 9.05 6.60
CA THR A 410 10.26 9.44 6.01
C THR A 410 10.03 10.62 5.06
N LEU A 411 10.83 11.68 5.20
CA LEU A 411 10.78 12.89 4.39
C LEU A 411 12.00 12.95 3.46
N ASN A 412 11.85 12.57 2.20
CA ASN A 412 12.97 12.53 1.27
C ASN A 412 13.03 13.80 0.42
N ILE A 413 14.22 14.40 0.38
CA ILE A 413 14.55 15.54 -0.48
C ILE A 413 15.86 15.19 -1.18
N ALA A 414 15.78 14.81 -2.45
CA ALA A 414 16.94 14.43 -3.26
C ALA A 414 17.22 15.47 -4.37
N TRP A 415 18.51 15.72 -4.63
CA TRP A 415 18.94 16.70 -5.64
C TRP A 415 18.96 16.09 -7.04
N ASN A 416 18.25 16.72 -7.97
CA ASN A 416 18.27 16.42 -9.42
C ASN A 416 18.69 17.67 -10.23
N SER A 417 19.68 18.42 -9.73
CA SER A 417 20.43 19.50 -10.42
C SER A 417 19.68 20.71 -11.01
N SER A 418 20.03 21.90 -10.49
CA SER A 418 20.30 23.18 -11.20
C SER A 418 20.30 24.36 -10.20
N SER A 419 19.60 24.21 -9.07
CA SER A 419 19.69 25.08 -7.89
C SER A 419 19.94 24.24 -6.63
N PRO A 420 21.05 24.44 -5.89
CA PRO A 420 21.31 23.67 -4.68
C PRO A 420 20.29 24.05 -3.59
N ILE A 421 19.50 23.06 -3.15
CA ILE A 421 18.64 23.19 -1.97
C ILE A 421 19.56 23.19 -0.74
N ALA A 422 19.54 24.27 0.05
CA ALA A 422 20.37 24.41 1.24
C ALA A 422 19.70 23.83 2.48
N TYR A 423 18.39 24.07 2.65
CA TYR A 423 17.58 23.50 3.73
C TYR A 423 16.10 23.56 3.33
N ALA A 424 15.24 22.89 4.09
CA ALA A 424 13.81 22.83 3.82
C ALA A 424 12.98 22.95 5.10
N HIS A 425 11.75 23.45 4.94
CA HIS A 425 10.71 23.42 5.96
C HIS A 425 9.55 22.58 5.47
N VAL A 426 9.13 21.62 6.29
CA VAL A 426 8.04 20.70 5.94
C VAL A 426 6.93 20.82 6.96
N THR A 427 5.71 21.04 6.48
CA THR A 427 4.49 21.00 7.29
C THR A 427 3.53 19.97 6.72
N GLY A 428 2.64 19.44 7.54
CA GLY A 428 1.68 18.43 7.10
C GLY A 428 1.10 17.66 8.27
N PRO A 429 0.13 16.76 8.02
CA PRO A 429 -0.52 16.00 9.06
C PRO A 429 0.47 15.13 9.84
N GLY A 430 0.24 14.99 11.15
CA GLY A 430 1.08 14.23 12.07
C GLY A 430 2.42 14.87 12.43
N LEU A 431 2.85 15.94 11.74
CA LEU A 431 4.02 16.73 12.12
C LEU A 431 3.66 17.75 13.22
N PRO A 432 4.63 18.29 13.96
CA PRO A 432 4.40 19.40 14.88
C PRO A 432 3.74 20.58 14.16
N SER A 433 2.93 21.38 14.86
CA SER A 433 2.23 22.54 14.27
C SER A 433 3.17 23.57 13.67
N ALA A 434 4.40 23.69 14.17
CA ALA A 434 5.45 24.55 13.62
C ALA A 434 6.17 23.93 12.40
N GLY A 435 5.83 22.71 12.02
CA GLY A 435 6.54 21.92 11.01
C GLY A 435 7.89 21.38 11.49
N LEU A 436 8.67 20.87 10.53
CA LEU A 436 10.02 20.37 10.72
C LEU A 436 10.99 21.07 9.79
N TRP A 437 12.15 21.44 10.31
CA TRP A 437 13.28 21.90 9.53
C TRP A 437 14.20 20.73 9.19
N LEU A 438 14.58 20.64 7.91
CA LEU A 438 15.55 19.69 7.40
C LEU A 438 16.78 20.44 6.91
N GLU A 439 17.94 20.02 7.38
CA GLU A 439 19.22 20.71 7.21
C GLU A 439 20.29 19.71 6.71
N PRO A 440 21.36 20.17 6.06
CA PRO A 440 22.50 19.34 5.71
C PRO A 440 23.08 18.69 6.97
N SER A 441 23.25 17.37 6.91
CA SER A 441 23.85 16.62 8.00
C SER A 441 25.35 16.89 8.06
N THR A 442 25.89 17.02 9.27
CA THR A 442 27.35 16.98 9.51
C THR A 442 27.89 15.56 9.58
N VAL A 443 27.02 14.54 9.53
CA VAL A 443 27.41 13.13 9.56
C VAL A 443 27.88 12.69 8.18
N ALA A 444 29.10 12.15 8.12
CA ALA A 444 29.75 11.70 6.91
C ALA A 444 28.93 10.65 6.15
N GLY A 445 28.91 10.74 4.82
CA GLY A 445 28.19 9.79 3.96
C GLY A 445 26.70 10.10 3.77
N THR A 446 26.17 11.12 4.46
CA THR A 446 24.81 11.61 4.24
C THR A 446 24.78 12.52 3.01
N ASN A 447 23.96 12.18 2.02
CA ASN A 447 23.78 12.94 0.78
C ASN A 447 22.33 13.42 0.61
N TYR A 448 21.66 13.73 1.72
CA TYR A 448 20.28 14.23 1.78
C TYR A 448 20.12 15.18 2.96
N LEU A 449 19.03 15.96 2.97
CA LEU A 449 18.67 16.81 4.12
C LEU A 449 18.10 15.95 5.25
N SER A 450 18.59 16.18 6.47
CA SER A 450 18.17 15.46 7.67
C SER A 450 17.35 16.35 8.59
N ILE A 451 16.39 15.79 9.32
CA ILE A 451 15.59 16.53 10.30
C ILE A 451 16.51 17.09 11.38
N ALA A 452 16.38 18.39 11.68
CA ALA A 452 17.19 19.05 12.70
C ALA A 452 17.10 18.31 14.05
N SER A 453 18.24 17.98 14.64
CA SER A 453 18.30 17.24 15.92
C SER A 453 17.65 18.02 17.07
N LYS A 454 17.62 19.36 16.95
CA LYS A 454 16.83 20.29 17.74
C LYS A 454 16.12 21.24 16.77
N GLN A 455 14.79 21.24 16.79
CA GLN A 455 14.00 22.10 15.91
C GLN A 455 14.24 23.58 16.25
N PRO A 456 14.61 24.42 15.28
CA PRO A 456 14.70 25.86 15.48
C PRO A 456 13.29 26.46 15.61
N SER A 457 13.14 27.50 16.43
CA SER A 457 11.85 28.17 16.66
C SER A 457 11.40 29.06 15.50
N SER A 458 12.26 29.26 14.50
CA SER A 458 12.05 30.09 13.32
C SER A 458 12.94 29.60 12.19
N GLN A 459 12.79 30.19 11.00
CA GLN A 459 13.69 29.92 9.88
C GLN A 459 15.17 30.08 10.30
N PRO A 460 16.03 29.09 10.01
CA PRO A 460 17.46 29.21 10.27
C PRO A 460 18.11 30.32 9.45
N GLY A 461 19.04 31.06 10.06
CA GLY A 461 19.90 32.00 9.35
C GLY A 461 21.14 31.30 8.77
N GLY A 462 21.69 31.84 7.66
CA GLY A 462 22.94 31.36 7.07
C GLY A 462 22.82 29.98 6.42
N THR A 463 23.88 29.15 6.56
CA THR A 463 23.94 27.76 6.11
C THR A 463 23.83 26.83 7.32
N PRO A 464 22.60 26.55 7.80
CA PRO A 464 22.42 25.70 8.97
C PRO A 464 22.94 24.29 8.71
N THR A 465 23.33 23.58 9.77
CA THR A 465 23.70 22.18 9.72
C THR A 465 23.20 21.46 10.96
N THR A 466 22.93 20.16 10.82
CA THR A 466 22.43 19.32 11.90
C THR A 466 23.36 18.14 12.16
N SER A 467 23.48 17.74 13.42
CA SER A 467 24.15 16.49 13.82
C SER A 467 23.28 15.24 13.61
N SER A 468 22.11 15.40 13.01
CA SER A 468 21.19 14.31 12.69
C SER A 468 21.56 13.70 11.33
N ASN A 469 21.37 12.40 11.18
CA ASN A 469 21.52 11.67 9.92
C ASN A 469 20.18 11.05 9.47
N THR A 470 19.05 11.46 10.06
CA THR A 470 17.75 10.85 9.77
C THR A 470 16.79 11.83 9.11
N SER A 471 16.09 11.33 8.09
CA SER A 471 14.91 11.95 7.48
C SER A 471 13.60 11.39 8.04
N GLU A 472 13.66 10.56 9.09
CA GLU A 472 12.50 9.90 9.66
C GLU A 472 11.96 10.67 10.87
N TYR A 473 10.73 11.15 10.78
CA TYR A 473 9.99 11.67 11.93
C TYR A 473 9.16 10.55 12.56
N ARG A 474 9.21 10.44 13.89
CA ARG A 474 8.57 9.37 14.66
C ARG A 474 7.47 9.93 15.53
N TRP A 475 6.25 9.42 15.39
CA TRP A 475 5.09 9.93 16.12
C TRP A 475 4.46 8.93 17.07
N ASP A 476 4.83 7.66 16.99
CA ASP A 476 4.25 6.60 17.82
C ASP A 476 5.28 5.50 18.08
N TRP A 477 5.15 4.81 19.22
CA TRP A 477 6.07 3.77 19.67
C TRP A 477 5.40 2.73 20.55
N ALA A 478 5.89 1.49 20.50
CA ALA A 478 5.40 0.38 21.31
C ALA A 478 6.55 -0.57 21.69
N THR A 479 6.36 -1.40 22.72
CA THR A 479 7.35 -2.40 23.16
C THR A 479 6.71 -3.79 23.19
N GLN A 480 7.54 -4.83 23.19
CA GLN A 480 7.07 -6.17 23.51
C GLN A 480 6.88 -6.31 25.04
N SER A 481 5.68 -6.72 25.46
CA SER A 481 5.41 -7.29 26.80
C SER A 481 5.94 -6.50 28.02
N GLY A 482 5.34 -5.34 28.33
CA GLY A 482 5.47 -4.66 29.63
C GLY A 482 6.77 -3.87 29.86
N ALA A 483 7.73 -3.94 28.94
CA ALA A 483 8.89 -3.05 28.97
C ALA A 483 8.49 -1.59 28.65
N THR A 484 9.20 -0.61 29.18
CA THR A 484 8.92 0.81 28.90
C THR A 484 10.01 1.40 28.02
N PHE A 485 9.61 2.07 26.95
CA PHE A 485 10.50 2.88 26.13
C PHE A 485 10.08 4.34 26.27
N THR A 486 11.05 5.22 26.50
CA THR A 486 10.85 6.67 26.51
C THR A 486 11.66 7.26 25.37
N PRO A 487 11.02 7.87 24.36
CA PRO A 487 11.72 8.53 23.27
C PRO A 487 12.73 9.58 23.76
N PRO A 488 13.86 9.75 23.08
CA PRO A 488 14.79 10.82 23.38
C PRO A 488 14.19 12.18 23.01
N ILE A 489 14.58 13.23 23.73
CA ILE A 489 14.18 14.61 23.42
C ILE A 489 14.99 15.09 22.20
N LYS A 490 14.49 14.80 21.00
CA LYS A 490 15.09 15.15 19.72
C LYS A 490 14.02 15.69 18.76
N GLY A 491 14.45 16.55 17.83
CA GLY A 491 13.56 17.19 16.87
C GLY A 491 12.89 16.26 15.86
N PHE A 492 13.28 14.99 15.83
CA PHE A 492 12.72 13.94 14.97
C PHE A 492 11.83 12.93 15.73
N TRP A 493 11.48 13.24 16.98
CA TRP A 493 10.52 12.49 17.79
C TRP A 493 9.38 13.40 18.23
N ALA A 494 8.16 12.89 18.17
CA ALA A 494 7.02 13.54 18.78
C ALA A 494 7.14 13.54 20.31
N THR A 495 6.58 14.57 20.95
CA THR A 495 6.57 14.71 22.41
C THR A 495 5.53 13.81 23.09
N SER A 496 4.59 13.27 22.32
CA SER A 496 3.53 12.36 22.75
C SER A 496 3.13 11.47 21.59
N GLN A 497 2.58 10.29 21.90
CA GLN A 497 2.05 9.38 20.89
C GLN A 497 0.89 10.05 20.13
N LEU A 498 0.94 9.95 18.81
CA LEU A 498 -0.07 10.46 17.91
C LEU A 498 -1.15 9.42 17.68
N ASP A 499 -2.41 9.80 17.91
CA ASP A 499 -3.54 9.02 17.44
C ASP A 499 -3.68 9.17 15.93
N VAL A 500 -3.22 8.18 15.18
CA VAL A 500 -3.26 8.21 13.71
C VAL A 500 -4.69 8.21 13.16
N ALA A 501 -5.66 7.74 13.93
CA ALA A 501 -7.09 7.77 13.57
C ALA A 501 -7.67 9.20 13.55
N SER A 502 -6.95 10.17 14.13
CA SER A 502 -7.28 11.60 14.09
C SER A 502 -6.77 12.33 12.84
N LEU A 503 -5.93 11.67 12.03
CA LEU A 503 -5.32 12.23 10.84
C LEU A 503 -6.23 12.08 9.62
N PRO A 504 -6.00 12.86 8.54
CA PRO A 504 -6.79 12.72 7.33
C PRO A 504 -6.31 11.57 6.42
N PRO A 505 -7.21 10.70 5.92
CA PRO A 505 -6.89 9.63 5.00
C PRO A 505 -6.09 9.90 3.73
N ALA A 506 -6.01 11.17 3.29
CA ALA A 506 -5.08 11.60 2.26
C ALA A 506 -4.13 12.65 2.87
N ALA A 507 -2.86 12.27 3.02
CA ALA A 507 -1.88 13.13 3.67
C ALA A 507 -1.11 13.95 2.63
N VAL A 508 -1.32 15.27 2.65
CA VAL A 508 -0.57 16.23 1.82
C VAL A 508 0.37 17.04 2.70
N TYR A 509 1.63 17.10 2.32
CA TYR A 509 2.69 17.81 3.01
C TYR A 509 3.17 18.98 2.16
N GLU A 510 3.45 20.12 2.77
CA GLU A 510 4.01 21.28 2.10
C GLU A 510 5.52 21.34 2.35
N PHE A 511 6.29 21.30 1.28
CA PHE A 511 7.75 21.42 1.28
C PHE A 511 8.15 22.81 0.81
N THR A 512 8.62 23.65 1.71
CA THR A 512 9.25 24.93 1.34
C THR A 512 10.76 24.75 1.28
N LEU A 513 11.33 24.93 0.10
CA LEU A 513 12.76 24.75 -0.16
C LEU A 513 13.47 26.10 -0.11
N TYR A 514 14.66 26.16 0.46
CA TYR A 514 15.44 27.39 0.59
C TYR A 514 16.83 27.24 -0.03
N ASN A 515 17.35 28.32 -0.59
CA ASN A 515 18.74 28.39 -1.07
C ASN A 515 19.68 28.84 0.06
N ALA A 516 21.00 28.87 -0.22
CA ALA A 516 22.02 29.23 0.78
C ALA A 516 21.95 30.69 1.28
N SER A 517 21.21 31.57 0.60
CA SER A 517 20.94 32.95 1.08
C SER A 517 19.75 33.03 2.04
N GLY A 518 19.03 31.92 2.22
CA GLY A 518 17.78 31.86 2.98
C GLY A 518 16.55 32.36 2.22
N SER A 519 16.65 32.56 0.91
CA SER A 519 15.48 32.85 0.09
C SER A 519 14.75 31.56 -0.27
N ALA A 520 13.41 31.58 -0.22
CA ALA A 520 12.59 30.47 -0.69
C ALA A 520 12.79 30.27 -2.20
N ILE A 521 13.09 29.03 -2.58
CA ILE A 521 13.13 28.54 -3.97
C ILE A 521 11.69 28.30 -4.46
N GLY A 522 10.86 27.75 -3.58
CA GLY A 522 9.45 27.47 -3.84
C GLY A 522 8.80 26.67 -2.71
N THR A 523 7.49 26.59 -2.74
CA THR A 523 6.67 25.72 -1.87
C THR A 523 5.93 24.72 -2.75
N TYR A 524 5.99 23.44 -2.37
CA TYR A 524 5.47 22.34 -3.16
C TYR A 524 4.62 21.40 -2.31
N SER A 525 3.42 21.08 -2.79
CA SER A 525 2.53 20.09 -2.18
C SER A 525 2.95 18.68 -2.60
N VAL A 526 3.20 17.82 -1.62
CA VAL A 526 3.64 16.43 -1.79
C VAL A 526 2.65 15.51 -1.10
N THR A 527 1.94 14.70 -1.89
CA THR A 527 1.02 13.69 -1.35
C THR A 527 1.81 12.45 -0.90
N ASN A 528 1.61 12.02 0.35
CA ASN A 528 2.02 10.70 0.80
C ASN A 528 0.99 9.67 0.29
N PRO A 529 1.36 8.77 -0.63
CA PRO A 529 0.44 7.76 -1.13
C PRO A 529 0.19 6.63 -0.13
N ASN A 530 1.01 6.52 0.93
CA ASN A 530 0.89 5.46 1.92
C ASN A 530 -0.08 5.83 3.04
N ARG A 531 -0.77 4.81 3.56
CA ARG A 531 -1.62 4.96 4.73
C ARG A 531 -0.81 5.34 5.96
N PHE A 532 -1.42 6.05 6.90
CA PHE A 532 -0.82 6.25 8.21
C PHE A 532 -0.66 4.93 8.96
N ALA A 533 0.37 4.87 9.81
CA ALA A 533 0.67 3.72 10.63
C ALA A 533 1.10 4.19 12.01
N ASP A 534 0.67 3.45 13.01
CA ASP A 534 1.18 3.53 14.38
C ASP A 534 2.09 2.31 14.67
N ALA A 535 2.69 2.26 15.85
CA ALA A 535 3.58 1.17 16.22
C ALA A 535 2.83 -0.14 16.51
N SER A 536 1.51 -0.11 16.70
CA SER A 536 0.70 -1.31 16.88
C SER A 536 0.63 -2.15 15.60
N LEU A 537 0.57 -1.51 14.42
CA LEU A 537 0.65 -2.21 13.14
C LEU A 537 1.92 -3.07 13.04
N ALA A 538 3.06 -2.50 13.42
CA ALA A 538 4.35 -3.20 13.40
C ALA A 538 4.39 -4.35 14.41
N LEU A 539 3.94 -4.09 15.64
CA LEU A 539 3.89 -5.06 16.73
C LEU A 539 2.98 -6.24 16.39
N ASP A 540 1.81 -6.01 15.81
CA ASP A 540 0.87 -7.07 15.47
C ASP A 540 1.34 -7.87 14.27
N THR A 541 1.90 -7.21 13.25
CA THR A 541 2.60 -7.87 12.15
C THR A 541 3.76 -8.74 12.66
N PHE A 542 4.46 -8.29 13.71
CA PHE A 542 5.53 -9.06 14.37
C PHE A 542 4.99 -10.29 15.10
N LYS A 543 3.91 -10.15 15.89
CA LYS A 543 3.26 -11.29 16.57
C LYS A 543 2.71 -12.33 15.59
N GLN A 544 2.31 -11.91 14.40
CA GLN A 544 1.86 -12.79 13.32
C GLN A 544 3.00 -13.58 12.66
N GLY A 545 4.26 -13.23 12.94
CA GLY A 545 5.43 -13.87 12.33
C GLY A 545 5.70 -13.44 10.89
N SER A 546 5.14 -12.31 10.44
CA SER A 546 5.26 -11.85 9.05
C SER A 546 6.58 -11.13 8.74
N TRP A 547 7.38 -10.79 9.76
CA TRP A 547 8.63 -10.04 9.58
C TRP A 547 9.72 -10.92 8.95
N PRO A 548 10.61 -10.35 8.11
CA PRO A 548 11.83 -11.04 7.72
C PRO A 548 12.74 -11.22 8.94
N THR A 549 13.60 -12.24 8.92
CA THR A 549 14.56 -12.48 10.01
C THR A 549 15.99 -12.48 9.48
N LEU A 550 16.90 -11.84 10.22
CA LEU A 550 18.32 -11.80 9.88
C LEU A 550 18.98 -13.16 10.14
N GLY A 551 19.96 -13.53 9.31
CA GLY A 551 20.79 -14.71 9.52
C GLY A 551 21.50 -14.68 10.87
N SER A 552 21.47 -15.81 11.61
CA SER A 552 22.08 -15.89 12.95
C SER A 552 23.60 -15.74 12.92
N ASP A 553 24.23 -16.09 11.80
CA ASP A 553 25.65 -15.90 11.54
C ASP A 553 25.99 -14.43 11.27
N VAL A 554 25.13 -13.65 10.61
CA VAL A 554 25.30 -12.19 10.52
C VAL A 554 25.29 -11.57 11.91
N VAL A 555 24.34 -11.97 12.76
CA VAL A 555 24.27 -11.51 14.15
C VAL A 555 25.56 -11.87 14.91
N THR A 556 25.97 -13.14 14.84
CA THR A 556 27.10 -13.65 15.61
C THR A 556 28.47 -13.15 15.12
N ASN A 557 28.64 -13.01 13.81
CA ASN A 557 29.94 -12.67 13.21
C ASN A 557 30.10 -11.17 12.96
N PHE A 558 29.05 -10.48 12.51
CA PHE A 558 29.11 -9.08 12.06
C PHE A 558 28.52 -8.08 13.08
N LEU A 559 27.47 -8.46 13.82
CA LEU A 559 26.83 -7.63 14.85
C LEU A 559 27.20 -8.07 16.28
N SER A 560 28.47 -8.40 16.50
CA SER A 560 29.01 -8.75 17.82
C SER A 560 30.47 -8.34 17.92
N ALA A 561 30.89 -7.72 19.02
CA ALA A 561 32.29 -7.32 19.23
C ALA A 561 33.27 -8.51 19.23
N GLY A 562 32.80 -9.70 19.60
CA GLY A 562 33.60 -10.95 19.58
C GLY A 562 33.49 -11.74 18.28
N GLY A 563 32.70 -11.25 17.31
CA GLY A 563 32.44 -11.94 16.06
C GLY A 563 33.65 -11.96 15.12
N SER A 564 33.70 -12.95 14.22
CA SER A 564 34.78 -13.10 13.24
C SER A 564 34.89 -11.93 12.24
N GLN A 565 33.82 -11.15 12.06
CA GLN A 565 33.74 -9.98 11.19
C GLN A 565 33.61 -8.66 11.99
N ALA A 566 33.95 -8.65 13.28
CA ALA A 566 33.80 -7.48 14.14
C ALA A 566 34.76 -6.32 13.81
N GLY A 567 35.89 -6.62 13.15
CA GLY A 567 36.80 -5.60 12.59
C GLY A 567 36.20 -4.91 11.35
N ALA A 568 36.83 -3.85 10.85
CA ALA A 568 36.33 -3.10 9.69
C ALA A 568 36.17 -4.00 8.45
N GLN A 569 35.06 -3.85 7.73
CA GLN A 569 34.72 -4.69 6.57
C GLN A 569 34.54 -3.83 5.31
N THR A 570 35.21 -4.18 4.22
CA THR A 570 34.98 -3.53 2.91
C THR A 570 33.79 -4.14 2.16
N SER A 571 33.37 -5.34 2.55
CA SER A 571 32.19 -6.02 2.02
C SER A 571 31.62 -6.97 3.08
N VAL A 572 30.31 -7.15 3.07
CA VAL A 572 29.59 -8.07 3.96
C VAL A 572 28.51 -8.79 3.16
N SER A 573 28.41 -10.10 3.33
CA SER A 573 27.28 -10.90 2.86
C SER A 573 26.26 -10.93 3.99
N VAL A 574 25.04 -10.48 3.69
CA VAL A 574 23.91 -10.49 4.63
C VAL A 574 22.90 -11.49 4.12
N ASP A 575 22.79 -12.63 4.78
CA ASP A 575 21.70 -13.59 4.59
C ASP A 575 20.53 -13.32 5.53
N PHE A 576 19.34 -13.72 5.09
CA PHE A 576 18.08 -13.49 5.77
C PHE A 576 17.03 -14.52 5.32
N THR A 577 16.03 -14.72 6.17
CA THR A 577 14.80 -15.42 5.80
C THR A 577 13.77 -14.38 5.34
N PRO A 578 13.24 -14.48 4.10
CA PRO A 578 12.18 -13.59 3.63
C PRO A 578 10.89 -13.71 4.46
N PRO A 579 9.99 -12.71 4.41
CA PRO A 579 8.67 -12.79 5.00
C PRO A 579 7.94 -14.06 4.55
N PRO A 580 7.32 -14.83 5.47
CA PRO A 580 6.52 -15.98 5.08
C PRO A 580 5.27 -15.54 4.32
N THR A 581 4.69 -16.46 3.53
CA THR A 581 3.35 -16.27 2.99
C THR A 581 2.35 -16.38 4.13
N VAL A 582 1.50 -15.36 4.28
CA VAL A 582 0.46 -15.32 5.30
C VAL A 582 -0.93 -15.51 4.69
N ALA A 583 -1.91 -15.83 5.54
CA ALA A 583 -3.31 -15.89 5.12
C ALA A 583 -3.76 -14.53 4.56
N ALA A 584 -4.71 -14.53 3.62
CA ALA A 584 -5.14 -13.32 2.90
C ALA A 584 -5.67 -12.18 3.79
N ASN A 585 -6.04 -12.50 5.04
CA ASN A 585 -6.50 -11.53 6.03
C ASN A 585 -5.38 -10.92 6.90
N LEU A 586 -4.11 -11.30 6.67
CA LEU A 586 -2.95 -10.81 7.41
C LEU A 586 -2.08 -9.90 6.53
N THR A 587 -1.28 -9.04 7.16
CA THR A 587 -0.39 -8.13 6.42
C THR A 587 0.77 -8.90 5.79
N GLN A 588 0.69 -9.14 4.48
CA GLN A 588 1.81 -9.69 3.71
C GLN A 588 2.89 -8.63 3.54
N LEU A 589 4.12 -8.97 3.92
CA LEU A 589 5.30 -8.16 3.64
C LEU A 589 6.07 -8.69 2.43
N THR A 590 6.67 -7.80 1.67
CA THR A 590 7.57 -8.09 0.55
C THR A 590 8.91 -7.43 0.79
N MET A 591 10.02 -8.19 0.73
CA MET A 591 11.37 -7.64 0.83
C MET A 591 11.67 -6.69 -0.33
N THR A 592 12.28 -5.54 -0.01
CA THR A 592 12.65 -4.51 -0.98
C THR A 592 14.15 -4.22 -0.99
N GLY A 593 14.85 -4.47 0.13
CA GLY A 593 16.28 -4.17 0.21
C GLY A 593 16.92 -4.60 1.51
N VAL A 594 18.25 -4.55 1.52
CA VAL A 594 19.06 -4.63 2.74
C VAL A 594 19.97 -3.42 2.79
N SER A 595 20.10 -2.81 3.97
CA SER A 595 21.03 -1.72 4.19
C SER A 595 21.98 -2.04 5.35
N VAL A 596 23.23 -1.61 5.22
CA VAL A 596 24.19 -1.61 6.33
C VAL A 596 24.63 -0.18 6.57
N GLN A 597 24.54 0.26 7.82
CA GLN A 597 24.97 1.57 8.28
C GLN A 597 25.96 1.42 9.43
N THR A 598 27.01 2.22 9.41
CA THR A 598 27.96 2.34 10.52
C THR A 598 28.30 3.79 10.78
N GLU A 599 28.49 4.18 12.04
CA GLU A 599 28.92 5.52 12.42
C GLU A 599 29.74 5.47 13.72
N ASP A 600 30.77 6.31 13.83
CA ASP A 600 31.58 6.52 15.03
C ASP A 600 31.13 7.74 15.84
N GLN A 601 31.69 7.89 17.04
CA GLN A 601 31.44 9.02 17.95
C GLN A 601 31.76 10.41 17.36
N ASN A 602 32.49 10.49 16.24
CA ASN A 602 32.80 11.74 15.55
C ASN A 602 31.77 12.08 14.46
N GLY A 603 30.73 11.26 14.28
CA GLY A 603 29.76 11.40 13.21
C GLY A 603 30.31 10.94 11.87
N CYS A 604 31.35 10.09 11.87
CA CYS A 604 31.96 9.57 10.66
C CYS A 604 31.42 8.17 10.41
N GLY A 605 30.88 7.94 9.21
CA GLY A 605 30.11 6.76 8.93
C GLY A 605 29.98 6.45 7.46
N TYR A 606 29.31 5.34 7.20
CA TYR A 606 29.04 4.83 5.87
C TYR A 606 27.71 4.09 5.88
N GLN A 607 26.89 4.33 4.86
CA GLN A 607 25.64 3.62 4.62
C GLN A 607 25.64 3.10 3.19
N GLN A 608 25.22 1.86 3.02
CA GLN A 608 24.95 1.30 1.70
C GLN A 608 23.66 0.51 1.73
N THR A 609 22.83 0.70 0.70
CA THR A 609 21.59 -0.04 0.52
C THR A 609 21.64 -0.78 -0.82
N VAL A 610 21.34 -2.08 -0.79
CA VAL A 610 21.23 -2.93 -1.98
C VAL A 610 19.78 -3.39 -2.13
N PRO A 611 19.15 -3.17 -3.30
CA PRO A 611 17.82 -3.73 -3.59
C PRO A 611 17.83 -5.25 -3.52
N VAL A 612 16.74 -5.84 -3.02
CA VAL A 612 16.56 -7.30 -2.95
C VAL A 612 15.70 -7.74 -4.13
N THR A 613 16.23 -8.65 -4.95
CA THR A 613 15.43 -9.27 -6.00
C THR A 613 14.45 -10.28 -5.38
N PRO A 614 13.25 -10.47 -5.97
CA PRO A 614 12.29 -11.43 -5.43
C PRO A 614 12.89 -12.85 -5.31
N GLY A 615 12.68 -13.48 -4.15
CA GLY A 615 13.19 -14.82 -3.85
C GLY A 615 14.66 -14.89 -3.42
N ALA A 616 15.40 -13.77 -3.39
CA ALA A 616 16.73 -13.76 -2.81
C ALA A 616 16.67 -13.96 -1.28
N THR A 617 17.64 -14.71 -0.75
CA THR A 617 17.80 -14.98 0.70
C THR A 617 19.13 -14.44 1.23
N ALA A 618 19.93 -13.80 0.38
CA ALA A 618 21.16 -13.13 0.76
C ALA A 618 21.51 -12.05 -0.25
N VAL A 619 22.21 -11.01 0.21
CA VAL A 619 22.80 -9.98 -0.65
C VAL A 619 24.18 -9.59 -0.14
N THR A 620 25.08 -9.27 -1.06
CA THR A 620 26.41 -8.74 -0.72
C THR A 620 26.39 -7.23 -0.82
N LEU A 621 26.76 -6.56 0.27
CA LEU A 621 26.97 -5.12 0.31
C LEU A 621 28.47 -4.85 0.24
N THR A 622 28.88 -3.95 -0.63
CA THR A 622 30.27 -3.48 -0.74
C THR A 622 30.30 -2.01 -0.36
N ALA A 623 31.25 -1.65 0.51
CA ALA A 623 31.55 -0.26 0.78
C ALA A 623 32.22 0.36 -0.46
N SER A 624 31.46 1.12 -1.23
CA SER A 624 31.85 1.75 -2.48
C SER A 624 31.46 3.24 -2.46
N GLY A 625 32.43 4.14 -2.42
CA GLY A 625 32.15 5.57 -2.43
C GLY A 625 33.35 6.44 -2.09
N THR A 626 33.09 7.73 -1.88
CA THR A 626 34.02 8.68 -1.24
C THR A 626 33.26 9.32 -0.09
N GLY A 627 33.31 8.70 1.09
CA GLY A 627 32.81 9.35 2.31
C GLY A 627 33.77 10.46 2.73
N THR A 628 33.28 11.53 3.33
CA THR A 628 34.14 12.56 3.95
C THR A 628 33.77 12.74 5.43
N CYS A 629 34.72 12.47 6.32
CA CYS A 629 34.68 12.75 7.75
C CYS A 629 35.27 14.16 7.95
N GLY A 630 34.42 15.18 7.87
CA GLY A 630 34.90 16.56 7.75
C GLY A 630 35.73 16.74 6.46
N ALA A 631 36.98 17.19 6.60
CA ALA A 631 37.91 17.35 5.46
C ALA A 631 38.69 16.07 5.10
N SER A 632 38.54 14.98 5.86
CA SER A 632 39.29 13.75 5.68
C SER A 632 38.47 12.69 4.94
N PRO A 633 39.02 11.99 3.93
CA PRO A 633 38.34 10.86 3.30
C PRO A 633 38.08 9.76 4.34
N VAL A 634 36.86 9.22 4.37
CA VAL A 634 36.55 8.01 5.14
C VAL A 634 37.11 6.81 4.39
N THR A 635 37.74 5.89 5.10
CA THR A 635 38.11 4.58 4.54
C THR A 635 36.84 3.89 4.03
N ASN A 636 36.85 3.35 2.80
CA ASN A 636 35.69 2.66 2.22
C ASN A 636 35.42 1.30 2.92
N ALA A 637 34.94 1.35 4.16
CA ALA A 637 34.65 0.21 4.99
C ALA A 637 33.52 0.50 5.98
N PHE A 638 32.73 -0.53 6.27
CA PHE A 638 31.87 -0.58 7.45
C PHE A 638 32.75 -0.63 8.69
N LEU A 639 32.53 0.31 9.61
CA LEU A 639 33.41 0.55 10.76
C LEU A 639 33.52 -0.67 11.69
N ALA A 640 34.67 -0.79 12.36
CA ALA A 640 34.89 -1.83 13.35
C ALA A 640 34.03 -1.60 14.60
N ILE A 641 33.59 -2.67 15.25
CA ILE A 641 32.82 -2.63 16.51
C ILE A 641 33.51 -3.42 17.64
N ASN A 642 34.72 -3.92 17.40
CA ASN A 642 35.50 -4.69 18.38
C ASN A 642 36.44 -3.82 19.24
N ASN A 643 36.38 -2.50 19.12
CA ASN A 643 37.21 -1.59 19.90
C ASN A 643 36.33 -0.60 20.69
N ALA A 644 36.25 -0.77 22.00
CA ALA A 644 35.46 0.12 22.86
C ALA A 644 36.03 1.54 22.96
N SER A 645 37.32 1.73 22.65
CA SER A 645 37.96 3.06 22.62
C SER A 645 37.66 3.84 21.34
N ASP A 646 37.18 3.16 20.31
CA ASP A 646 36.73 3.72 19.04
C ASP A 646 35.23 3.44 18.91
N ALA A 647 34.47 4.24 19.65
CA ALA A 647 33.06 3.98 19.87
C ALA A 647 32.27 4.17 18.58
N ALA A 648 31.62 3.11 18.13
CA ALA A 648 30.89 3.07 16.86
C ALA A 648 29.69 2.13 16.95
N TYR A 649 28.79 2.23 15.99
CA TYR A 649 27.68 1.30 15.82
C TYR A 649 27.64 0.64 14.45
N ARG A 650 26.95 -0.48 14.38
CA ARG A 650 26.46 -1.12 13.15
C ARG A 650 24.95 -1.28 13.23
N ILE A 651 24.27 -0.97 12.13
CA ILE A 651 22.87 -1.33 11.89
C ILE A 651 22.84 -2.17 10.62
N VAL A 652 22.26 -3.38 10.72
CA VAL A 652 21.80 -4.13 9.54
C VAL A 652 20.29 -3.93 9.47
N GLN A 653 19.82 -3.29 8.39
CA GLN A 653 18.42 -3.03 8.16
C GLN A 653 17.87 -3.96 7.07
N LEU A 654 16.88 -4.78 7.40
CA LEU A 654 16.05 -5.48 6.41
C LEU A 654 14.86 -4.58 6.07
N ARG A 655 14.66 -4.32 4.76
CA ARG A 655 13.62 -3.42 4.26
C ARG A 655 12.54 -4.23 3.58
N SER A 656 11.29 -3.99 3.98
CA SER A 656 10.10 -4.59 3.41
C SER A 656 9.02 -3.54 3.20
N LYS A 657 7.95 -3.92 2.50
CA LYS A 657 6.73 -3.13 2.40
C LYS A 657 5.49 -4.03 2.38
N ASN A 658 4.34 -3.49 2.75
CA ASN A 658 3.05 -4.15 2.55
C ASN A 658 2.41 -3.76 1.20
N ALA A 659 1.26 -4.36 0.88
CA ALA A 659 0.51 -4.07 -0.34
C ALA A 659 0.04 -2.61 -0.44
N GLN A 660 -0.10 -1.93 0.69
CA GLN A 660 -0.47 -0.51 0.78
C GLN A 660 0.74 0.44 0.66
N GLY A 661 1.93 -0.11 0.43
CA GLY A 661 3.18 0.65 0.26
C GLY A 661 3.81 1.18 1.56
N VAL A 662 3.22 0.90 2.73
CA VAL A 662 3.84 1.25 4.02
C VAL A 662 5.15 0.48 4.16
N LEU A 663 6.21 1.19 4.54
CA LEU A 663 7.55 0.64 4.68
C LEU A 663 7.70 -0.03 6.05
N PHE A 664 8.33 -1.21 6.07
CA PHE A 664 8.65 -1.97 7.30
C PHE A 664 10.16 -2.17 7.36
N TYR A 665 10.79 -1.73 8.44
CA TYR A 665 12.24 -1.83 8.64
C TYR A 665 12.58 -2.64 9.88
N LEU A 666 13.36 -3.70 9.74
CA LEU A 666 13.97 -4.39 10.87
C LEU A 666 15.38 -3.86 11.02
N ASN A 667 15.65 -3.11 12.10
CA ASN A 667 16.96 -2.55 12.41
C ASN A 667 17.64 -3.40 13.49
N ALA A 668 18.54 -4.29 13.07
CA ALA A 668 19.40 -5.05 13.96
C ALA A 668 20.64 -4.21 14.31
N THR A 669 20.77 -3.80 15.55
CA THR A 669 21.73 -2.79 16.00
C THR A 669 22.74 -3.36 16.98
N TYR A 670 24.01 -2.99 16.82
CA TYR A 670 25.06 -3.24 17.81
C TYR A 670 25.94 -2.00 17.99
N ARG A 671 26.19 -1.60 19.23
CA ARG A 671 27.13 -0.54 19.62
C ARG A 671 28.34 -1.10 20.34
N SER A 672 29.53 -0.58 20.03
CA SER A 672 30.79 -1.03 20.63
C SER A 672 31.01 -0.54 22.06
N SER A 673 30.35 0.55 22.49
CA SER A 673 30.43 1.07 23.85
C SER A 673 29.30 2.05 24.19
N ALA A 674 29.26 2.49 25.46
CA ALA A 674 28.32 3.51 25.94
C ALA A 674 28.57 4.93 25.36
N THR A 675 29.74 5.16 24.75
CA THR A 675 30.06 6.44 24.10
C THR A 675 29.79 6.42 22.59
N ALA A 676 29.29 5.31 22.07
CA ALA A 676 28.86 5.23 20.68
C ALA A 676 27.68 6.20 20.43
N PRO A 677 27.53 6.74 19.20
CA PRO A 677 26.38 7.57 18.87
C PRO A 677 25.06 6.85 19.14
N ASN A 678 24.01 7.63 19.37
CA ASN A 678 22.68 7.05 19.50
C ASN A 678 22.21 6.52 18.15
N ALA A 679 22.01 5.21 18.07
CA ALA A 679 21.56 4.48 16.88
C ALA A 679 20.01 4.37 16.78
N SER A 680 19.26 5.06 17.67
CA SER A 680 17.79 5.06 17.72
C SER A 680 17.12 5.98 16.69
#